data_AF-A0A485LPT6-F1
#
_entry.id   AF-A0A485LPT6-F1
#
_cell.length_a   1.000
_cell.length_b   1.000
_cell.length_c   1.000
_cell.angle_alpha   90.00
_cell.angle_beta   90.00
_cell.angle_gamma   90.00
#
_symmetry.space_group_name_H-M   'P 1'
#
loop_
_entity.id
_entity.type
_entity.pdbx_description
1 polymer ?
#
loop_
_entity_poly.entity_id
_entity_poly.type
_entity_poly.pdbx_seq_one_letter_code
_entity_poly.pdbx_strand_id
1 'polypeptide(L)'
;MTNTPGPARSSVGKTAPTTTTSASHHGVTDGVRGASHGDRGSAGSAGRNESGKPNEKSTSCQILARVGSNVSAGLLIFLPIVTLAVLVTQGMFDRLVVSVNTQTTGLYWANYGKSCVLAASGWVPNTGSCDAASSAVTPAPAFAAIGTAMAQQLAAEMAEAGGTLHITTCIIGGTAAVGWANLQFVVGYDYFPDCLPTAPQDVAGMAMLETTIRDNHADGLYFLTLYSDLDPTMTILSYANSDGTFQNVMANPKRTLFTASGGIETDSLGGDYIIFSRPLGERYRVMGYCLTEIEELSQVRGTYGLTGWSQGKHSKHPVAPGWACGHKVQNSAELIGLQVAFSICTLLLFAGDVFVTFEGEGCRGVLQGKPVLTYAVLAGLERRKCLVLFIVLNSMPGLLYADVSRIYYFTTNGYKIWGLSCIMVANFFSFGVVFVLSLLDMLPFRLDYVIGYSAPLFLYSAIVAITAASCSDVLYQSAYNKFYAASPYLSTTTVVIVDTDSSSCSSPFLVALHVNDADWPSGSYTAEGTPPVVTLLASAIAPPLGIALGVSIAVASMLHWRAHNSLALYIGWSKTNSFLLFARVPNLITALPLEQDNAIKIGNKCYCKPSTQALMGFATVEPFVADANAVVPANTTAKHNAEVYRVISIYSLIPALVWPQFVPLDGKIEHHQFKAVEAATTLDAAKRFRHTRGDCVS
;
A
#
# COMPACT_ATOMS: atom_id res chain seq x y z
N MET A 1 -25.32 -49.57 4.32
CA MET A 1 -26.60 -49.51 5.06
C MET A 1 -26.77 -48.07 5.52
N THR A 2 -27.38 -47.22 4.67
CA THR A 2 -28.78 -46.73 4.75
C THR A 2 -28.98 -45.79 5.94
N ASN A 3 -29.46 -44.54 5.85
CA ASN A 3 -30.19 -43.82 4.81
C ASN A 3 -30.15 -42.31 5.11
N THR A 4 -30.17 -41.50 4.06
CA THR A 4 -30.64 -40.10 4.07
C THR A 4 -32.15 -40.04 4.36
N PRO A 5 -32.67 -38.87 4.77
CA PRO A 5 -33.74 -38.28 3.95
C PRO A 5 -33.62 -36.76 3.78
N GLY A 6 -34.00 -36.33 2.57
CA GLY A 6 -34.22 -34.94 2.17
C GLY A 6 -35.67 -34.46 2.40
N PRO A 7 -36.08 -33.34 1.77
CA PRO A 7 -36.82 -32.26 2.42
C PRO A 7 -38.31 -32.15 2.04
N ALA A 8 -39.08 -31.35 2.80
CA ALA A 8 -40.49 -31.04 2.53
C ALA A 8 -40.74 -29.55 2.22
N ARG A 9 -41.59 -29.35 1.21
CA ARG A 9 -42.09 -28.12 0.56
C ARG A 9 -43.55 -27.84 0.98
N SER A 10 -44.00 -26.58 0.89
CA SER A 10 -45.34 -26.17 0.43
C SER A 10 -45.22 -24.75 -0.18
N SER A 11 -45.39 -24.43 -1.48
CA SER A 11 -46.58 -24.45 -2.40
C SER A 11 -47.77 -23.67 -1.83
N VAL A 12 -48.45 -22.73 -2.52
CA VAL A 12 -49.22 -22.73 -3.80
C VAL A 12 -49.56 -21.24 -4.15
N GLY A 13 -49.83 -20.73 -5.38
CA GLY A 13 -50.24 -21.33 -6.67
C GLY A 13 -50.05 -20.38 -7.88
N LYS A 14 -49.91 -20.92 -9.10
CA LYS A 14 -50.94 -21.15 -10.17
C LYS A 14 -51.38 -19.83 -10.84
N THR A 15 -51.28 -19.62 -12.16
CA THR A 15 -51.71 -20.47 -13.30
C THR A 15 -51.11 -19.97 -14.64
N ALA A 16 -50.77 -20.88 -15.55
CA ALA A 16 -50.59 -20.68 -17.02
C ALA A 16 -51.87 -21.20 -17.74
N PRO A 17 -52.04 -21.33 -19.09
CA PRO A 17 -51.09 -21.41 -20.24
C PRO A 17 -51.56 -20.58 -21.48
N THR A 18 -50.95 -20.55 -22.69
CA THR A 18 -50.93 -21.61 -23.74
C THR A 18 -50.31 -21.05 -25.04
N THR A 19 -49.63 -21.92 -25.79
CA THR A 19 -49.08 -21.77 -27.16
C THR A 19 -50.15 -21.94 -28.25
N THR A 20 -50.10 -21.19 -29.36
CA THR A 20 -50.33 -21.73 -30.74
C THR A 20 -50.01 -20.73 -31.86
N THR A 21 -49.47 -21.29 -32.95
CA THR A 21 -49.27 -20.81 -34.32
C THR A 21 -50.57 -20.63 -35.13
N SER A 22 -50.65 -19.65 -36.03
CA SER A 22 -51.02 -19.83 -37.46
C SER A 22 -50.99 -18.50 -38.25
N ALA A 23 -50.89 -18.64 -39.57
CA ALA A 23 -50.79 -17.61 -40.60
C ALA A 23 -52.15 -17.14 -41.15
N SER A 24 -52.21 -15.95 -41.79
CA SER A 24 -53.03 -15.76 -43.01
C SER A 24 -52.77 -14.44 -43.74
N HIS A 25 -52.90 -14.56 -45.06
CA HIS A 25 -52.68 -13.70 -46.23
C HIS A 25 -53.62 -12.49 -46.48
N HIS A 26 -53.18 -11.71 -47.48
CA HIS A 26 -53.90 -10.85 -48.47
C HIS A 26 -54.07 -9.34 -48.15
N GLY A 27 -53.85 -8.41 -49.11
CA GLY A 27 -53.92 -8.54 -50.56
C GLY A 27 -53.16 -7.47 -51.39
N VAL A 28 -53.19 -7.73 -52.69
CA VAL A 28 -52.50 -7.13 -53.85
C VAL A 28 -53.47 -6.26 -54.66
N THR A 29 -52.97 -5.28 -55.43
CA THR A 29 -53.27 -4.95 -56.86
C THR A 29 -52.62 -3.59 -57.19
N ASP A 30 -51.62 -3.51 -58.07
CA ASP A 30 -51.58 -3.56 -59.56
C ASP A 30 -51.98 -2.26 -60.29
N GLY A 31 -51.10 -1.81 -61.20
CA GLY A 31 -51.29 -0.65 -62.08
C GLY A 31 -50.11 -0.42 -63.03
N VAL A 32 -50.15 -1.13 -64.15
CA VAL A 32 -49.20 -1.20 -65.29
C VAL A 32 -49.22 0.07 -66.19
N ARG A 33 -48.07 0.47 -66.79
CA ARG A 33 -47.75 0.52 -68.26
C ARG A 33 -46.76 1.63 -68.72
N GLY A 34 -45.80 1.22 -69.57
CA GLY A 34 -45.16 2.01 -70.64
C GLY A 34 -43.84 2.72 -70.27
N ALA A 35 -42.81 2.85 -71.10
CA ALA A 35 -42.51 2.38 -72.44
C ALA A 35 -40.98 2.53 -72.68
N SER A 36 -40.48 1.87 -73.71
CA SER A 36 -39.10 1.79 -74.20
C SER A 36 -38.54 3.05 -74.88
N HIS A 37 -37.23 3.27 -74.75
CA HIS A 37 -36.23 3.79 -75.72
C HIS A 37 -35.01 4.28 -74.89
N GLY A 38 -33.73 4.17 -75.24
CA GLY A 38 -33.04 3.97 -76.51
C GLY A 38 -31.78 4.88 -76.48
N ASP A 39 -30.62 4.29 -76.78
CA ASP A 39 -29.36 4.91 -77.23
C ASP A 39 -28.34 5.61 -76.29
N ARG A 40 -27.18 4.95 -76.22
CA ARG A 40 -25.81 5.39 -76.62
C ARG A 40 -25.37 6.84 -76.36
N GLY A 41 -24.24 6.95 -75.65
CA GLY A 41 -23.06 7.63 -76.20
C GLY A 41 -22.38 8.72 -75.35
N SER A 42 -21.27 8.32 -74.71
CA SER A 42 -19.99 9.05 -74.61
C SER A 42 -19.85 10.39 -73.84
N ALA A 43 -18.79 10.40 -73.02
CA ALA A 43 -17.88 11.49 -72.65
C ALA A 43 -18.30 12.55 -71.60
N GLY A 44 -17.47 12.65 -70.55
CA GLY A 44 -16.97 13.94 -70.08
C GLY A 44 -17.39 14.43 -68.69
N SER A 45 -16.45 14.33 -67.74
CA SER A 45 -16.06 15.36 -66.75
C SER A 45 -17.06 15.93 -65.72
N ALA A 46 -16.58 15.88 -64.45
CA ALA A 46 -16.79 16.81 -63.34
C ALA A 46 -18.15 16.83 -62.61
N GLY A 47 -18.10 16.61 -61.30
CA GLY A 47 -19.25 16.80 -60.40
C GLY A 47 -18.97 16.40 -58.96
N ARG A 48 -18.23 17.23 -58.25
CA ARG A 48 -18.03 17.27 -56.79
C ARG A 48 -19.38 17.40 -56.06
N ASN A 49 -19.60 16.65 -54.97
CA ASN A 49 -20.49 16.92 -53.82
C ASN A 49 -20.50 15.66 -52.93
N GLU A 50 -20.53 15.67 -51.60
CA GLU A 50 -20.39 16.66 -50.53
C GLU A 50 -20.19 15.78 -49.27
N SER A 51 -19.10 15.97 -48.53
CA SER A 51 -18.83 15.19 -47.31
C SER A 51 -19.69 15.70 -46.15
N GLY A 52 -20.48 14.80 -45.56
CA GLY A 52 -21.35 15.08 -44.41
C GLY A 52 -20.62 15.67 -43.20
N LYS A 53 -21.27 16.64 -42.56
CA LYS A 53 -20.83 17.26 -41.29
C LYS A 53 -20.81 16.21 -40.16
N PRO A 54 -19.73 16.10 -39.37
CA PRO A 54 -19.68 15.20 -38.21
C PRO A 54 -20.57 15.71 -37.08
N ASN A 55 -21.26 14.78 -36.41
CA ASN A 55 -22.32 15.00 -35.42
C ASN A 55 -21.79 15.64 -34.12
N GLU A 56 -22.23 16.87 -33.82
CA GLU A 56 -21.76 17.77 -32.75
C GLU A 56 -21.78 17.14 -31.34
N LYS A 57 -22.71 16.21 -31.09
CA LYS A 57 -22.82 15.45 -29.82
C LYS A 57 -21.65 14.48 -29.57
N SER A 58 -21.07 13.91 -30.64
CA SER A 58 -19.93 13.00 -30.53
C SER A 58 -18.66 13.74 -30.11
N THR A 59 -18.48 14.97 -30.58
CA THR A 59 -17.31 15.81 -30.29
C THR A 59 -17.33 16.29 -28.84
N SER A 60 -18.50 16.68 -28.32
CA SER A 60 -18.65 17.13 -26.93
C SER A 60 -18.39 16.03 -25.90
N CYS A 61 -18.88 14.80 -26.15
CA CYS A 61 -18.64 13.64 -25.28
C CYS A 61 -17.15 13.26 -25.23
N GLN A 62 -16.45 13.30 -26.36
CA GLN A 62 -15.01 13.02 -26.42
C GLN A 62 -14.17 14.05 -25.67
N ILE A 63 -14.55 15.33 -25.72
CA ILE A 63 -13.87 16.40 -24.97
C ILE A 63 -14.09 16.20 -23.47
N LEU A 64 -15.31 15.91 -23.03
CA LEU A 64 -15.62 15.66 -21.62
C LEU A 64 -14.87 14.44 -21.07
N ALA A 65 -14.80 13.36 -21.83
CA ALA A 65 -14.07 12.15 -21.45
C ALA A 65 -12.57 12.41 -21.26
N ARG A 66 -11.95 13.27 -22.09
CA ARG A 66 -10.54 13.64 -21.96
C ARG A 66 -10.27 14.53 -20.75
N VAL A 67 -11.15 15.49 -20.46
CA VAL A 67 -11.05 16.30 -19.25
C VAL A 67 -11.21 15.43 -18.00
N GLY A 68 -12.20 14.53 -17.98
CA GLY A 68 -12.38 13.56 -16.91
C GLY A 68 -11.15 12.67 -16.68
N SER A 69 -10.53 12.18 -17.77
CA SER A 69 -9.29 11.40 -17.70
C SER A 69 -8.10 12.19 -17.14
N ASN A 70 -8.03 13.50 -17.36
CA ASN A 70 -6.95 14.34 -16.83
C ASN A 70 -7.17 14.68 -15.36
N VAL A 71 -8.42 14.88 -14.95
CA VAL A 71 -8.77 15.05 -13.53
C VAL A 71 -8.47 13.75 -12.76
N SER A 72 -8.84 12.59 -13.30
CA SER A 72 -8.51 11.30 -12.67
C SER A 72 -7.00 11.06 -12.63
N ALA A 73 -6.25 11.50 -13.63
CA ALA A 73 -4.79 11.45 -13.65
C ALA A 73 -4.18 12.33 -12.55
N GLY A 74 -4.70 13.56 -12.39
CA GLY A 74 -4.30 14.45 -11.31
C GLY A 74 -4.55 13.81 -9.95
N LEU A 75 -5.75 13.28 -9.70
CA LEU A 75 -6.08 12.58 -8.46
C LEU A 75 -5.13 11.42 -8.16
N LEU A 76 -4.74 10.64 -9.19
CA LEU A 76 -3.79 9.55 -9.05
C LEU A 76 -2.41 10.02 -8.59
N ILE A 77 -1.95 11.19 -9.06
CA ILE A 77 -0.66 11.78 -8.67
C ILE A 77 -0.72 12.41 -7.26
N PHE A 78 -1.87 12.98 -6.88
CA PHE A 78 -2.07 13.56 -5.55
C PHE A 78 -2.32 12.51 -4.46
N LEU A 79 -2.88 11.36 -4.80
CA LEU A 79 -3.20 10.29 -3.85
C LEU A 79 -2.00 9.87 -2.99
N PRO A 80 -0.79 9.60 -3.55
CA PRO A 80 0.44 9.39 -2.79
C PRO A 80 0.71 10.46 -1.73
N ILE A 81 0.58 11.74 -2.06
CA ILE A 81 0.89 12.86 -1.15
C ILE A 81 -0.10 12.91 0.02
N VAL A 82 -1.39 12.73 -0.27
CA VAL A 82 -2.43 12.70 0.77
C VAL A 82 -2.26 11.48 1.66
N THR A 83 -1.98 10.31 1.07
CA THR A 83 -1.77 9.05 1.80
C THR A 83 -0.56 9.14 2.71
N LEU A 84 0.52 9.73 2.21
CA LEU A 84 1.73 10.03 2.98
C LEU A 84 1.40 10.91 4.19
N ALA A 85 0.70 12.03 4.00
CA ALA A 85 0.35 12.92 5.10
C ALA A 85 -0.46 12.19 6.19
N VAL A 86 -1.44 11.38 5.78
CA VAL A 86 -2.23 10.57 6.74
C VAL A 86 -1.33 9.58 7.47
N LEU A 87 -0.49 8.81 6.78
CA LEU A 87 0.40 7.83 7.39
C LEU A 87 1.40 8.48 8.37
N VAL A 88 1.96 9.64 8.04
CA VAL A 88 2.84 10.39 8.95
C VAL A 88 2.09 10.80 10.22
N THR A 89 0.86 11.32 10.10
CA THR A 89 0.03 11.68 11.27
C THR A 89 -0.39 10.47 12.10
N GLN A 90 -0.37 9.27 11.53
CA GLN A 90 -0.64 8.01 12.22
C GLN A 90 0.61 7.43 12.90
N GLY A 91 1.73 8.16 13.00
CA GLY A 91 2.90 7.74 13.77
C GLY A 91 3.77 6.69 13.09
N MET A 92 3.84 6.63 11.76
CA MET A 92 4.64 5.61 11.03
C MET A 92 6.18 5.71 11.21
N PHE A 93 6.65 6.56 12.12
CA PHE A 93 8.06 6.66 12.49
C PHE A 93 8.32 6.37 13.98
N ASP A 94 7.31 6.54 14.82
CA ASP A 94 7.34 6.27 16.25
C ASP A 94 5.89 6.09 16.71
N ARG A 95 5.53 4.86 17.07
CA ARG A 95 4.16 4.49 17.47
C ARG A 95 4.21 3.30 18.41
N LEU A 96 3.51 3.43 19.53
CA LEU A 96 3.28 2.42 20.57
C LEU A 96 1.79 2.36 20.89
N VAL A 97 1.18 1.18 20.77
CA VAL A 97 -0.27 0.97 20.93
C VAL A 97 -0.52 -0.37 21.61
N VAL A 98 -1.50 -0.41 22.52
CA VAL A 98 -1.94 -1.66 23.16
C VAL A 98 -2.67 -2.55 22.16
N SER A 99 -2.14 -3.76 21.98
CA SER A 99 -2.77 -4.83 21.20
C SER A 99 -3.86 -5.48 22.02
N VAL A 100 -5.02 -5.71 21.41
CA VAL A 100 -6.13 -6.43 22.04
C VAL A 100 -5.76 -7.90 22.19
N ASN A 101 -5.88 -8.45 23.41
CA ASN A 101 -5.59 -9.86 23.68
C ASN A 101 -6.67 -10.55 24.55
N THR A 102 -7.81 -10.80 23.94
CA THR A 102 -8.91 -11.60 24.53
C THR A 102 -8.66 -13.12 24.48
N GLN A 103 -9.12 -13.86 25.49
CA GLN A 103 -9.01 -15.32 25.60
C GLN A 103 -9.85 -16.09 24.57
N THR A 104 -9.50 -15.99 23.30
CA THR A 104 -10.21 -16.59 22.17
C THR A 104 -9.25 -17.27 21.19
N THR A 105 -9.75 -18.28 20.48
CA THR A 105 -8.96 -18.97 19.45
C THR A 105 -8.57 -18.06 18.29
N GLY A 106 -9.35 -17.01 18.02
CA GLY A 106 -9.03 -15.98 17.02
C GLY A 106 -7.78 -15.16 17.35
N LEU A 107 -7.41 -15.08 18.63
CA LEU A 107 -6.18 -14.45 19.12
C LEU A 107 -5.17 -15.50 19.60
N TYR A 108 -5.25 -16.70 19.01
CA TYR A 108 -4.31 -17.82 19.21
C TYR A 108 -4.29 -18.45 20.60
N TRP A 109 -5.24 -18.13 21.48
CA TRP A 109 -5.35 -18.81 22.77
C TRP A 109 -5.74 -20.28 22.59
N ALA A 110 -5.05 -21.17 23.29
CA ALA A 110 -5.36 -22.58 23.35
C ALA A 110 -5.04 -23.17 24.73
N ASN A 111 -5.71 -24.29 25.03
CA ASN A 111 -5.40 -25.10 26.20
C ASN A 111 -4.02 -25.76 26.05
N TYR A 112 -3.24 -25.83 27.13
CA TYR A 112 -1.97 -26.54 27.14
C TYR A 112 -1.93 -27.60 28.27
N GLY A 113 -2.12 -27.19 29.51
CA GLY A 113 -2.10 -28.08 30.68
C GLY A 113 -3.01 -27.62 31.81
N LYS A 114 -3.52 -28.57 32.61
CA LYS A 114 -4.48 -28.33 33.71
C LYS A 114 -4.16 -29.20 34.91
N SER A 115 -2.98 -29.01 35.46
CA SER A 115 -2.45 -29.86 36.51
C SER A 115 -1.57 -29.11 37.50
N CYS A 116 -1.24 -27.84 37.22
CA CYS A 116 -0.23 -27.14 37.98
C CYS A 116 -0.72 -26.75 39.39
N VAL A 117 -0.02 -27.12 40.47
CA VAL A 117 -0.38 -26.75 41.85
C VAL A 117 0.77 -25.99 42.49
N LEU A 118 0.44 -24.80 43.01
CA LEU A 118 1.37 -23.87 43.62
C LEU A 118 1.15 -23.80 45.13
N ALA A 119 2.22 -23.97 45.92
CA ALA A 119 2.23 -23.82 47.37
C ALA A 119 3.25 -22.77 47.80
N ALA A 120 3.35 -22.50 49.10
CA ALA A 120 4.17 -21.40 49.62
C ALA A 120 5.67 -21.50 49.27
N SER A 121 6.17 -22.72 49.01
CA SER A 121 7.56 -22.98 48.59
C SER A 121 7.77 -23.05 47.07
N GLY A 122 6.74 -22.77 46.26
CA GLY A 122 6.75 -22.93 44.81
C GLY A 122 5.90 -24.12 44.33
N TRP A 123 6.26 -24.71 43.18
CA TRP A 123 5.55 -25.87 42.63
C TRP A 123 5.61 -27.06 43.60
N VAL A 124 4.48 -27.74 43.81
CA VAL A 124 4.40 -28.89 44.73
C VAL A 124 5.17 -30.09 44.15
N PRO A 125 6.22 -30.66 44.77
CA PRO A 125 6.95 -31.79 44.18
C PRO A 125 6.16 -33.11 44.20
N ASN A 126 6.34 -33.96 43.18
CA ASN A 126 6.08 -35.42 43.19
C ASN A 126 4.64 -35.96 43.21
N THR A 127 3.60 -35.14 43.03
CA THR A 127 2.22 -35.66 42.84
C THR A 127 1.50 -34.93 41.72
N GLY A 128 1.87 -35.17 40.46
CA GLY A 128 1.11 -34.71 39.28
C GLY A 128 0.80 -33.21 39.24
N SER A 129 1.61 -32.40 39.93
CA SER A 129 1.37 -30.99 40.23
C SER A 129 1.76 -30.05 39.12
N CYS A 130 2.19 -30.56 37.98
CA CYS A 130 2.35 -29.92 36.67
C CYS A 130 2.62 -31.07 35.71
N ASP A 131 2.00 -31.03 34.53
CA ASP A 131 2.21 -32.03 33.49
C ASP A 131 3.59 -31.83 32.86
N ALA A 132 4.11 -32.91 32.28
CA ALA A 132 5.43 -32.92 31.69
C ALA A 132 5.60 -31.80 30.65
N ALA A 133 4.56 -31.55 29.83
CA ALA A 133 4.56 -30.52 28.81
C ALA A 133 4.69 -29.10 29.40
N SER A 134 3.95 -28.79 30.47
CA SER A 134 4.03 -27.51 31.18
C SER A 134 5.38 -27.29 31.85
N SER A 135 5.93 -28.32 32.48
CA SER A 135 7.24 -28.23 33.14
C SER A 135 8.42 -28.17 32.16
N ALA A 136 8.23 -28.64 30.93
CA ALA A 136 9.27 -28.66 29.90
C ALA A 136 9.42 -27.33 29.15
N VAL A 137 8.50 -26.36 29.34
CA VAL A 137 8.50 -25.08 28.59
C VAL A 137 9.80 -24.29 28.77
N THR A 138 10.42 -24.42 29.94
CA THR A 138 11.73 -23.82 30.27
C THR A 138 12.61 -24.87 30.92
N PRO A 139 13.94 -24.68 31.00
CA PRO A 139 14.81 -25.55 31.79
C PRO A 139 14.31 -25.70 33.22
N ALA A 140 14.46 -26.90 33.79
CA ALA A 140 13.94 -27.22 35.12
C ALA A 140 14.34 -26.22 36.23
N PRO A 141 15.58 -25.70 36.30
CA PRO A 141 15.94 -24.69 37.30
C PRO A 141 15.17 -23.37 37.12
N ALA A 142 14.99 -22.91 35.88
CA ALA A 142 14.20 -21.73 35.58
C ALA A 142 12.72 -21.95 35.93
N PHE A 143 12.16 -23.11 35.57
CA PHE A 143 10.77 -23.45 35.91
C PHE A 143 10.54 -23.45 37.42
N ALA A 144 11.44 -24.06 38.20
CA ALA A 144 11.37 -24.04 39.67
C ALA A 144 11.44 -22.62 40.26
N ALA A 145 12.29 -21.77 39.69
CA ALA A 145 12.43 -20.37 40.10
C ALA A 145 11.16 -19.56 39.79
N ILE A 146 10.52 -19.80 38.63
CA ILE A 146 9.22 -19.19 38.26
C ILE A 146 8.16 -19.53 39.31
N GLY A 147 8.05 -20.80 39.71
CA GLY A 147 7.11 -21.21 40.76
C GLY A 147 7.40 -20.53 42.09
N THR A 148 8.67 -20.43 42.47
CA THR A 148 9.08 -19.74 43.71
C THR A 148 8.67 -18.26 43.67
N ALA A 149 8.91 -17.56 42.57
CA ALA A 149 8.52 -16.15 42.42
C ALA A 149 7.00 -15.98 42.40
N MET A 150 6.26 -16.84 41.69
CA MET A 150 4.79 -16.81 41.68
C MET A 150 4.22 -17.02 43.08
N ALA A 151 4.76 -17.97 43.85
CA ALA A 151 4.31 -18.23 45.22
C ALA A 151 4.50 -17.01 46.14
N GLN A 152 5.61 -16.27 45.97
CA GLN A 152 5.86 -15.04 46.70
C GLN A 152 4.90 -13.92 46.28
N GLN A 153 4.65 -13.76 44.98
CA GLN A 153 3.82 -12.67 44.45
C GLN A 153 2.32 -12.89 44.69
N LEU A 154 1.88 -14.15 44.78
CA LEU A 154 0.50 -14.56 45.05
C LEU A 154 0.29 -15.00 46.51
N ALA A 155 1.17 -14.62 47.43
CA ALA A 155 1.13 -15.07 48.82
C ALA A 155 -0.18 -14.70 49.53
N ALA A 156 -0.75 -13.52 49.23
CA ALA A 156 -2.05 -13.10 49.76
C ALA A 156 -3.20 -14.00 49.26
N GLU A 157 -3.20 -14.31 47.95
CA GLU A 157 -4.17 -15.20 47.33
C GLU A 157 -4.11 -16.60 47.92
N MET A 158 -2.90 -17.10 48.11
CA MET A 158 -2.66 -18.43 48.66
C MET A 158 -3.12 -18.55 50.11
N ALA A 159 -2.94 -17.48 50.90
CA ALA A 159 -3.45 -17.42 52.27
C ALA A 159 -4.98 -17.48 52.29
N GLU A 160 -5.66 -16.82 51.35
CA GLU A 160 -7.12 -16.93 51.20
C GLU A 160 -7.56 -18.33 50.73
N ALA A 161 -6.82 -18.94 49.80
CA ALA A 161 -7.12 -20.26 49.24
C ALA A 161 -6.95 -21.43 50.23
N GLY A 162 -6.41 -21.18 51.43
CA GLY A 162 -6.12 -22.23 52.40
C GLY A 162 -4.79 -22.95 52.18
N GLY A 163 -3.87 -22.35 51.42
CA GLY A 163 -2.45 -22.76 51.34
C GLY A 163 -1.97 -23.25 49.98
N THR A 164 -2.86 -23.45 49.00
CA THR A 164 -2.49 -23.87 47.64
C THR A 164 -3.32 -23.16 46.58
N LEU A 165 -2.76 -22.96 45.38
CA LEU A 165 -3.45 -22.42 44.22
C LEU A 165 -3.40 -23.41 43.06
N HIS A 166 -4.46 -23.41 42.24
CA HIS A 166 -4.62 -24.29 41.09
C HIS A 166 -4.37 -23.53 39.79
N ILE A 167 -3.38 -23.96 39.02
CA ILE A 167 -2.88 -23.24 37.85
C ILE A 167 -3.16 -24.03 36.58
N THR A 168 -3.79 -23.35 35.64
CA THR A 168 -3.93 -23.81 34.27
C THR A 168 -2.90 -23.12 33.40
N THR A 169 -2.17 -23.91 32.61
CA THR A 169 -1.25 -23.42 31.60
C THR A 169 -1.99 -23.32 30.27
N CYS A 170 -1.90 -22.15 29.66
CA CYS A 170 -2.44 -21.85 28.34
C CYS A 170 -1.30 -21.41 27.43
N ILE A 171 -1.51 -21.54 26.13
CA ILE A 171 -0.56 -21.02 25.15
C ILE A 171 -1.24 -19.98 24.27
N ILE A 172 -0.45 -19.01 23.83
CA ILE A 172 -0.78 -18.13 22.72
C ILE A 172 0.22 -18.46 21.61
N GLY A 173 -0.26 -18.95 20.47
CA GLY A 173 0.61 -19.41 19.38
C GLY A 173 1.08 -20.85 19.55
N GLY A 174 2.38 -21.12 19.41
CA GLY A 174 2.95 -22.48 19.55
C GLY A 174 2.60 -23.42 18.40
N THR A 175 2.40 -22.86 17.21
CA THR A 175 2.16 -23.62 15.97
C THR A 175 2.98 -23.06 14.82
N ALA A 176 3.27 -23.88 13.82
CA ALA A 176 4.04 -23.46 12.64
C ALA A 176 3.37 -22.32 11.85
N ALA A 177 2.05 -22.18 11.93
CA ALA A 177 1.32 -21.09 11.27
C ALA A 177 1.48 -19.74 11.99
N VAL A 178 1.72 -19.75 13.30
CA VAL A 178 1.92 -18.56 14.12
C VAL A 178 3.41 -18.19 14.20
N GLY A 179 4.29 -19.19 14.38
CA GLY A 179 5.75 -18.99 14.32
C GLY A 179 6.40 -18.43 15.58
N TRP A 180 5.61 -18.16 16.62
CA TRP A 180 6.04 -17.69 17.94
C TRP A 180 5.09 -18.27 19.01
N ALA A 181 5.48 -18.27 20.28
CA ALA A 181 4.65 -18.80 21.36
C ALA A 181 4.90 -18.06 22.68
N ASN A 182 3.85 -17.87 23.46
CA ASN A 182 3.91 -17.38 24.84
C ASN A 182 3.12 -18.32 25.75
N LEU A 183 3.58 -18.51 26.98
CA LEU A 183 2.90 -19.33 27.97
C LEU A 183 2.13 -18.43 28.94
N GLN A 184 0.88 -18.77 29.23
CA GLN A 184 0.04 -18.07 30.20
C GLN A 184 -0.28 -18.98 31.37
N PHE A 185 -0.26 -18.43 32.57
CA PHE A 185 -0.71 -19.08 33.79
C PHE A 185 -2.00 -18.42 34.26
N VAL A 186 -3.10 -19.18 34.27
CA VAL A 186 -4.39 -18.74 34.81
C VAL A 186 -4.56 -19.39 36.18
N VAL A 187 -4.68 -18.57 37.22
CA VAL A 187 -4.59 -19.03 38.62
C VAL A 187 -5.97 -19.02 39.27
N GLY A 188 -6.44 -20.18 39.73
CA GLY A 188 -7.66 -20.34 40.52
C GLY A 188 -7.37 -20.67 41.98
N TYR A 189 -8.37 -20.46 42.85
CA TYR A 189 -8.27 -20.74 44.29
C TYR A 189 -8.43 -22.23 44.58
N ASP A 190 -9.56 -22.81 44.17
CA ASP A 190 -10.00 -24.18 44.47
C ASP A 190 -10.31 -25.01 43.21
N TYR A 191 -10.10 -24.45 42.03
CA TYR A 191 -10.31 -25.10 40.74
C TYR A 191 -9.31 -24.64 39.68
N PHE A 192 -9.16 -25.44 38.61
CA PHE A 192 -8.34 -25.12 37.44
C PHE A 192 -9.14 -24.28 36.43
N PRO A 193 -8.83 -22.98 36.24
CA PRO A 193 -9.57 -22.13 35.31
C PRO A 193 -9.47 -22.58 33.84
N ASP A 194 -10.37 -22.11 32.99
CA ASP A 194 -10.32 -22.38 31.55
C ASP A 194 -9.41 -21.39 30.82
N CYS A 195 -8.67 -21.84 29.80
CA CYS A 195 -7.95 -20.93 28.90
C CYS A 195 -8.88 -20.18 27.94
N LEU A 196 -10.04 -20.77 27.66
CA LEU A 196 -11.06 -20.30 26.73
C LEU A 196 -12.42 -20.30 27.44
N PRO A 197 -12.64 -19.43 28.43
CA PRO A 197 -13.86 -19.41 29.20
C PRO A 197 -15.07 -19.06 28.34
N THR A 198 -16.20 -19.74 28.56
CA THR A 198 -17.47 -19.47 27.84
C THR A 198 -18.39 -18.52 28.60
N ALA A 199 -18.14 -18.34 29.91
CA ALA A 199 -18.77 -17.39 30.82
C ALA A 199 -17.68 -16.71 31.69
N PRO A 200 -17.97 -15.59 32.37
CA PRO A 200 -17.02 -14.99 33.30
C PRO A 200 -16.58 -15.99 34.37
N GLN A 201 -15.27 -16.11 34.61
CA GLN A 201 -14.70 -16.99 35.63
C GLN A 201 -13.81 -16.19 36.60
N ASP A 202 -13.88 -16.53 37.89
CA ASP A 202 -13.13 -15.84 38.93
C ASP A 202 -11.73 -16.43 39.10
N VAL A 203 -10.69 -15.59 39.05
CA VAL A 203 -9.28 -15.99 39.18
C VAL A 203 -8.61 -15.26 40.33
N ALA A 204 -7.63 -15.92 40.94
CA ALA A 204 -6.72 -15.33 41.92
C ALA A 204 -5.67 -14.43 41.25
N GLY A 205 -5.32 -14.73 40.01
CA GLY A 205 -4.30 -14.01 39.28
C GLY A 205 -4.13 -14.55 37.87
N MET A 206 -3.29 -13.86 37.11
CA MET A 206 -2.90 -14.29 35.78
C MET A 206 -1.47 -13.86 35.50
N ALA A 207 -0.67 -14.71 34.86
CA ALA A 207 0.70 -14.37 34.50
C ALA A 207 1.03 -14.79 33.08
N MET A 208 1.96 -14.07 32.47
CA MET A 208 2.49 -14.31 31.14
C MET A 208 3.98 -14.55 31.23
N LEU A 209 4.43 -15.66 30.66
CA LEU A 209 5.83 -16.06 30.58
C LEU A 209 6.32 -15.94 29.13
N GLU A 210 7.41 -15.21 29.01
CA GLU A 210 8.05 -14.77 27.78
C GLU A 210 9.56 -14.89 27.89
N THR A 211 10.28 -14.42 26.87
CA THR A 211 11.73 -14.28 26.89
C THR A 211 12.16 -12.85 26.56
N THR A 212 13.33 -12.44 27.03
CA THR A 212 13.83 -11.08 26.79
C THR A 212 15.36 -11.03 26.81
N ILE A 213 15.91 -9.87 26.45
CA ILE A 213 17.36 -9.61 26.46
C ILE A 213 17.63 -8.38 27.32
N ARG A 214 18.73 -8.40 28.07
CA ARG A 214 19.23 -7.26 28.84
C ARG A 214 20.73 -7.13 28.63
N ASP A 215 21.26 -5.92 28.66
CA ASP A 215 22.68 -5.65 28.39
C ASP A 215 23.63 -6.37 29.35
N ASN A 216 23.19 -6.60 30.60
CA ASN A 216 23.94 -7.32 31.63
C ASN A 216 23.78 -8.85 31.58
N HIS A 217 22.93 -9.37 30.69
CA HIS A 217 22.62 -10.79 30.57
C HIS A 217 22.78 -11.24 29.12
N ALA A 218 24.03 -11.57 28.76
CA ALA A 218 24.41 -12.00 27.42
C ALA A 218 23.70 -13.30 26.98
N ASP A 219 23.16 -14.06 27.93
CA ASP A 219 22.50 -15.33 27.65
C ASP A 219 21.02 -15.21 27.31
N GLY A 220 20.42 -14.02 27.45
CA GLY A 220 18.96 -13.88 27.43
C GLY A 220 18.32 -14.39 28.72
N LEU A 221 17.05 -14.03 28.92
CA LEU A 221 16.31 -14.26 30.16
C LEU A 221 14.89 -14.73 29.84
N TYR A 222 14.30 -15.47 30.77
CA TYR A 222 12.86 -15.63 30.83
C TYR A 222 12.24 -14.45 31.57
N PHE A 223 11.06 -14.02 31.16
CA PHE A 223 10.40 -12.82 31.65
C PHE A 223 8.96 -13.15 32.04
N LEU A 224 8.59 -12.90 33.29
CA LEU A 224 7.25 -13.12 33.82
C LEU A 224 6.61 -11.78 34.16
N THR A 225 5.42 -11.53 33.62
CA THR A 225 4.54 -10.43 34.02
C THR A 225 3.29 -10.99 34.69
N LEU A 226 2.98 -10.57 35.91
CA LEU A 226 1.95 -11.15 36.75
C LEU A 226 0.97 -10.11 37.30
N TYR A 227 -0.32 -10.47 37.24
CA TYR A 227 -1.44 -9.85 37.92
C TYR A 227 -1.85 -10.67 39.16
N SER A 228 -2.12 -9.98 40.26
CA SER A 228 -2.57 -10.51 41.55
C SER A 228 -3.78 -9.69 42.00
N ASP A 229 -4.88 -10.35 42.34
CA ASP A 229 -6.18 -9.70 42.54
C ASP A 229 -6.30 -8.95 43.89
N LEU A 230 -5.68 -9.49 44.93
CA LEU A 230 -5.61 -8.95 46.27
C LEU A 230 -4.46 -7.95 46.44
N ASP A 231 -3.64 -7.70 45.41
CA ASP A 231 -2.63 -6.64 45.46
C ASP A 231 -3.30 -5.26 45.29
N PRO A 232 -3.38 -4.43 46.35
CA PRO A 232 -4.07 -3.14 46.28
C PRO A 232 -3.35 -2.13 45.38
N THR A 233 -2.12 -2.40 44.95
CA THR A 233 -1.37 -1.52 44.05
C THR A 233 -1.73 -1.72 42.58
N MET A 234 -2.42 -2.83 42.24
CA MET A 234 -2.87 -3.15 40.89
C MET A 234 -4.26 -2.57 40.64
N THR A 235 -4.28 -1.38 40.05
CA THR A 235 -5.51 -0.62 39.78
C THR A 235 -5.66 -0.33 38.29
N ILE A 236 -6.87 0.00 37.84
CA ILE A 236 -7.11 0.31 36.43
C ILE A 236 -6.42 1.63 36.06
N LEU A 237 -5.59 1.59 35.02
CA LEU A 237 -4.94 2.73 34.39
C LEU A 237 -5.47 2.90 32.96
N SER A 238 -5.97 4.10 32.65
CA SER A 238 -6.32 4.47 31.27
C SER A 238 -5.04 4.81 30.50
N TYR A 239 -4.52 3.84 29.74
CA TYR A 239 -3.34 3.98 28.90
C TYR A 239 -3.65 4.83 27.67
N ALA A 240 -2.83 5.87 27.44
CA ALA A 240 -2.93 6.72 26.27
C ALA A 240 -2.02 6.17 25.15
N ASN A 241 -2.62 5.64 24.09
CA ASN A 241 -1.88 5.17 22.93
C ASN A 241 -1.32 6.36 22.14
N SER A 242 -0.19 6.13 21.46
CA SER A 242 0.45 7.14 20.61
C SER A 242 -0.40 7.61 19.42
N ASP A 243 -1.43 6.85 19.03
CA ASP A 243 -2.37 7.23 17.96
C ASP A 243 -3.58 8.04 18.47
N GLY A 244 -3.57 8.43 19.74
CA GLY A 244 -4.62 9.23 20.38
C GLY A 244 -5.81 8.41 20.90
N THR A 245 -5.80 7.09 20.72
CA THR A 245 -6.80 6.20 21.35
C THR A 245 -6.44 5.92 22.82
N PHE A 246 -7.41 5.41 23.58
CA PHE A 246 -7.22 5.01 24.97
C PHE A 246 -7.66 3.57 25.17
N GLN A 247 -6.91 2.82 25.97
CA GLN A 247 -7.25 1.46 26.40
C GLN A 247 -6.93 1.30 27.88
N ASN A 248 -7.69 0.46 28.58
CA ASN A 248 -7.44 0.22 29.99
C ASN A 248 -6.40 -0.91 30.17
N VAL A 249 -5.44 -0.69 31.06
CA VAL A 249 -4.48 -1.70 31.52
C VAL A 249 -4.42 -1.68 33.04
N MET A 250 -3.88 -2.71 33.66
CA MET A 250 -3.60 -2.72 35.09
C MET A 250 -2.27 -2.00 35.38
N ALA A 251 -2.29 -1.07 36.32
CA ALA A 251 -1.09 -0.43 36.83
C ALA A 251 -0.25 -1.41 37.64
N ASN A 252 1.07 -1.22 37.61
CA ASN A 252 2.04 -1.91 38.46
C ASN A 252 1.99 -3.46 38.42
N PRO A 253 1.89 -4.10 37.23
CA PRO A 253 2.02 -5.56 37.17
C PRO A 253 3.39 -5.97 37.73
N LYS A 254 3.46 -7.13 38.42
CA LYS A 254 4.75 -7.63 38.92
C LYS A 254 5.54 -8.18 37.73
N ARG A 255 6.79 -7.73 37.60
CA ARG A 255 7.68 -8.09 36.50
C ARG A 255 8.95 -8.73 37.05
N THR A 256 9.29 -9.91 36.58
CA THR A 256 10.40 -10.72 37.12
C THR A 256 11.14 -11.43 36.01
N LEU A 257 12.47 -11.45 36.10
CA LEU A 257 13.39 -12.08 35.17
C LEU A 257 13.96 -13.34 35.80
N PHE A 258 14.20 -14.33 34.95
CA PHE A 258 14.81 -15.60 35.34
C PHE A 258 15.94 -15.97 34.41
N THR A 259 17.06 -16.38 34.98
CA THR A 259 18.12 -17.02 34.21
C THR A 259 17.76 -18.49 33.96
N ALA A 260 18.34 -19.10 32.93
CA ALA A 260 18.19 -20.54 32.69
C ALA A 260 18.64 -21.42 33.87
N SER A 261 19.54 -20.89 34.71
CA SER A 261 20.04 -21.52 35.94
C SER A 261 19.16 -21.31 37.18
N GLY A 262 18.06 -20.55 37.07
CA GLY A 262 17.12 -20.32 38.17
C GLY A 262 17.41 -19.10 39.05
N GLY A 263 18.24 -18.16 38.60
CA GLY A 263 18.37 -16.84 39.22
C GLY A 263 17.07 -16.05 39.08
N ILE A 264 16.73 -15.22 40.07
CA ILE A 264 15.51 -14.42 40.12
C ILE A 264 15.88 -12.95 40.29
N GLU A 265 15.40 -12.09 39.39
CA GLU A 265 15.63 -10.64 39.44
C GLU A 265 14.34 -9.89 39.17
N THR A 266 14.13 -8.74 39.80
CA THR A 266 12.98 -7.87 39.49
C THR A 266 13.26 -7.02 38.26
N ASP A 267 12.27 -6.81 37.41
CA ASP A 267 12.40 -5.96 36.22
C ASP A 267 11.54 -4.71 36.31
N SER A 268 12.16 -3.55 36.12
CA SER A 268 11.46 -2.27 36.07
C SER A 268 11.19 -1.80 34.64
N LEU A 269 11.80 -2.43 33.63
CA LEU A 269 11.71 -1.99 32.24
C LEU A 269 10.43 -2.48 31.56
N GLY A 270 10.08 -3.75 31.76
CA GLY A 270 8.94 -4.43 31.14
C GLY A 270 9.04 -4.60 29.64
N GLY A 271 10.19 -4.27 29.03
CA GLY A 271 10.40 -4.32 27.60
C GLY A 271 10.92 -5.66 27.12
N ASP A 272 10.40 -6.08 25.97
CA ASP A 272 10.75 -7.30 25.26
C ASP A 272 10.49 -7.12 23.74
N TYR A 273 10.53 -8.23 22.98
CA TYR A 273 10.30 -8.25 21.54
C TYR A 273 11.14 -7.26 20.72
N ILE A 274 12.40 -7.05 21.10
CA ILE A 274 13.30 -6.14 20.37
C ILE A 274 13.68 -6.80 19.03
N ILE A 275 12.98 -6.42 17.97
CA ILE A 275 13.13 -6.99 16.62
C ILE A 275 13.55 -5.89 15.65
N PHE A 276 14.59 -6.15 14.87
CA PHE A 276 15.04 -5.22 13.83
C PHE A 276 14.51 -5.58 12.45
N SER A 277 14.21 -4.57 11.63
CA SER A 277 13.92 -4.72 10.21
C SER A 277 14.57 -3.59 9.40
N ARG A 278 14.89 -3.85 8.12
CA ARG A 278 15.71 -2.97 7.27
C ARG A 278 15.07 -2.71 5.90
N PRO A 279 13.83 -2.20 5.82
CA PRO A 279 13.12 -2.02 4.56
C PRO A 279 13.79 -1.00 3.61
N LEU A 280 14.53 -0.03 4.16
CA LEU A 280 15.27 0.99 3.41
C LEU A 280 16.79 0.93 3.67
N GLY A 281 17.28 -0.20 4.20
CA GLY A 281 18.68 -0.39 4.60
C GLY A 281 19.01 0.06 6.03
N GLU A 282 20.29 -0.10 6.43
CA GLU A 282 20.74 0.05 7.83
C GLU A 282 20.57 1.47 8.40
N ARG A 283 20.68 2.52 7.56
CA ARG A 283 20.55 3.92 8.01
C ARG A 283 19.15 4.21 8.59
N TYR A 284 18.13 3.54 8.08
CA TYR A 284 16.73 3.75 8.43
C TYR A 284 16.13 2.50 9.07
N ARG A 285 16.92 1.87 9.94
CA ARG A 285 16.53 0.64 10.64
C ARG A 285 15.27 0.87 11.47
N VAL A 286 14.35 -0.07 11.37
CA VAL A 286 13.15 -0.18 12.20
C VAL A 286 13.51 -1.03 13.41
N MET A 287 13.21 -0.55 14.60
CA MET A 287 13.26 -1.31 15.84
C MET A 287 11.82 -1.46 16.34
N GLY A 288 11.27 -2.68 16.22
CA GLY A 288 10.03 -3.05 16.89
C GLY A 288 10.33 -3.50 18.31
N TYR A 289 9.41 -3.23 19.22
CA TYR A 289 9.50 -3.64 20.63
C TYR A 289 8.10 -3.72 21.23
N CYS A 290 7.97 -4.44 22.32
CA CYS A 290 6.75 -4.49 23.11
C CYS A 290 7.06 -4.17 24.58
N LEU A 291 6.03 -3.72 25.29
CA LEU A 291 5.98 -3.68 26.73
C LEU A 291 4.89 -4.65 27.16
N THR A 292 5.23 -5.64 27.99
CA THR A 292 4.25 -6.61 28.49
C THR A 292 3.40 -5.98 29.57
N GLU A 293 2.09 -5.96 29.35
CA GLU A 293 1.09 -5.33 30.20
C GLU A 293 0.00 -6.34 30.59
N ILE A 294 -0.89 -5.95 31.50
CA ILE A 294 -2.13 -6.70 31.77
C ILE A 294 -3.28 -5.83 31.27
N GLU A 295 -3.95 -6.27 30.20
CA GLU A 295 -5.10 -5.58 29.63
C GLU A 295 -6.33 -5.73 30.53
N GLU A 296 -7.04 -4.63 30.75
CA GLU A 296 -8.32 -4.62 31.46
C GLU A 296 -9.45 -4.57 30.42
N LEU A 297 -10.24 -5.65 30.36
CA LEU A 297 -11.09 -5.94 29.22
C LEU A 297 -12.47 -5.27 29.28
N SER A 298 -12.78 -4.38 30.25
CA SER A 298 -14.12 -3.81 30.38
C SER A 298 -14.58 -3.06 29.13
N GLN A 299 -13.68 -2.38 28.42
CA GLN A 299 -13.99 -1.67 27.17
C GLN A 299 -14.06 -2.63 25.97
N VAL A 300 -13.19 -3.65 25.96
CA VAL A 300 -13.03 -4.57 24.83
C VAL A 300 -14.13 -5.63 24.80
N ARG A 301 -14.58 -6.12 25.96
CA ARG A 301 -15.55 -7.22 26.06
C ARG A 301 -16.87 -6.93 25.33
N GLY A 302 -17.36 -5.70 25.40
CA GLY A 302 -18.58 -5.28 24.69
C GLY A 302 -18.36 -5.15 23.19
N THR A 303 -17.19 -4.63 22.78
CA THR A 303 -16.83 -4.41 21.38
C THR A 303 -16.65 -5.72 20.62
N TYR A 304 -16.06 -6.73 21.27
CA TYR A 304 -15.80 -8.05 20.69
C TYR A 304 -16.91 -9.08 20.98
N GLY A 305 -17.98 -8.69 21.66
CA GLY A 305 -19.10 -9.59 21.97
C GLY A 305 -18.70 -10.81 22.79
N LEU A 306 -17.75 -10.66 23.71
CA LEU A 306 -17.23 -11.77 24.50
C LEU A 306 -18.30 -12.32 25.45
N THR A 307 -18.48 -13.64 25.46
CA THR A 307 -19.39 -14.31 26.39
C THR A 307 -18.70 -14.74 27.69
N GLY A 308 -17.38 -14.97 27.65
CA GLY A 308 -16.57 -15.36 28.80
C GLY A 308 -15.19 -14.71 28.81
N TRP A 309 -14.63 -14.55 30.01
CA TRP A 309 -13.33 -13.97 30.29
C TRP A 309 -12.91 -14.35 31.71
N SER A 310 -11.62 -14.21 32.03
CA SER A 310 -11.14 -14.31 33.41
C SER A 310 -11.22 -12.96 34.10
N GLN A 311 -11.62 -12.95 35.37
CA GLN A 311 -11.70 -11.73 36.17
C GLN A 311 -11.22 -11.99 37.59
N GLY A 312 -10.63 -10.98 38.22
CA GLY A 312 -10.29 -11.06 39.65
C GLY A 312 -11.51 -11.40 40.50
N LYS A 313 -11.39 -12.35 41.43
CA LYS A 313 -12.49 -12.78 42.30
C LYS A 313 -13.04 -11.65 43.18
N HIS A 314 -12.16 -10.80 43.71
CA HIS A 314 -12.43 -9.71 44.63
C HIS A 314 -12.60 -8.38 43.91
N SER A 315 -11.66 -8.02 43.03
CA SER A 315 -11.72 -6.75 42.31
C SER A 315 -12.81 -6.72 41.23
N LYS A 316 -13.20 -7.90 40.73
CA LYS A 316 -14.05 -8.10 39.54
C LYS A 316 -13.51 -7.41 38.28
N HIS A 317 -12.21 -7.12 38.23
CA HIS A 317 -11.55 -6.61 37.04
C HIS A 317 -11.39 -7.72 36.00
N PRO A 318 -11.97 -7.61 34.79
CA PRO A 318 -11.76 -8.56 33.72
C PRO A 318 -10.36 -8.35 33.14
N VAL A 319 -9.51 -9.37 33.18
CA VAL A 319 -8.09 -9.25 32.87
C VAL A 319 -7.64 -10.30 31.87
N ALA A 320 -6.73 -9.91 30.99
CA ALA A 320 -5.90 -10.81 30.22
C ALA A 320 -4.52 -10.18 30.06
N PRO A 321 -3.44 -10.96 29.91
CA PRO A 321 -2.14 -10.38 29.70
C PRO A 321 -2.08 -9.89 28.25
N GLY A 322 -1.31 -8.87 27.97
CA GLY A 322 -1.28 -8.23 26.65
C GLY A 322 -0.01 -7.42 26.45
N TRP A 323 0.02 -6.65 25.38
CA TRP A 323 1.22 -5.91 25.01
C TRP A 323 0.88 -4.51 24.53
N ALA A 324 1.68 -3.53 24.96
CA ALA A 324 1.85 -2.32 24.20
C ALA A 324 3.00 -2.54 23.20
N CYS A 325 2.67 -2.82 21.93
CA CYS A 325 3.65 -3.05 20.89
C CYS A 325 3.81 -1.85 19.98
N GLY A 326 5.03 -1.65 19.49
CA GLY A 326 5.36 -0.46 18.74
C GLY A 326 6.62 -0.59 17.91
N HIS A 327 6.99 0.52 17.30
CA HIS A 327 8.24 0.63 16.57
C HIS A 327 8.83 2.03 16.69
N LYS A 328 10.13 2.11 16.43
CA LYS A 328 10.87 3.35 16.26
C LYS A 328 11.78 3.26 15.03
N VAL A 329 11.76 4.30 14.20
CA VAL A 329 12.58 4.39 12.99
C VAL A 329 13.81 5.25 13.26
N GLN A 330 14.99 4.71 12.96
CA GLN A 330 16.24 5.45 13.08
C GLN A 330 16.34 6.53 11.98
N ASN A 331 16.88 7.72 12.33
CA ASN A 331 17.02 8.87 11.42
C ASN A 331 15.71 9.30 10.74
N SER A 332 14.57 9.14 11.43
CA SER A 332 13.23 9.48 10.89
C SER A 332 13.10 10.93 10.43
N ALA A 333 13.75 11.89 11.11
CA ALA A 333 13.74 13.29 10.71
C ALA A 333 14.31 13.54 9.30
N GLU A 334 15.33 12.78 8.89
CA GLU A 334 15.88 12.88 7.53
C GLU A 334 14.88 12.38 6.49
N LEU A 335 14.20 11.25 6.77
CA LEU A 335 13.17 10.70 5.89
C LEU A 335 12.00 11.66 5.73
N ILE A 336 11.53 12.28 6.82
CA ILE A 336 10.46 13.29 6.78
C ILE A 336 10.90 14.49 5.95
N GLY A 337 12.13 14.99 6.15
CA GLY A 337 12.67 16.11 5.36
C GLY A 337 12.76 15.79 3.87
N LEU A 338 13.25 14.60 3.51
CA LEU A 338 13.32 14.13 2.13
C LEU A 338 11.93 13.99 1.50
N GLN A 339 10.97 13.44 2.24
CA GLN A 339 9.57 13.31 1.79
C GLN A 339 8.92 14.65 1.48
N VAL A 340 9.09 15.63 2.37
CA VAL A 340 8.58 17.00 2.16
C VAL A 340 9.21 17.61 0.92
N ALA A 341 10.53 17.49 0.75
CA ALA A 341 11.24 17.98 -0.42
C ALA A 341 10.75 17.29 -1.71
N PHE A 342 10.60 15.96 -1.72
CA PHE A 342 10.12 15.21 -2.87
C PHE A 342 8.66 15.51 -3.22
N SER A 343 7.80 15.72 -2.21
CA SER A 343 6.42 16.15 -2.41
C SER A 343 6.36 17.54 -3.04
N ILE A 344 7.13 18.51 -2.54
CA ILE A 344 7.21 19.87 -3.12
C ILE A 344 7.73 19.80 -4.57
N CYS A 345 8.81 19.07 -4.82
CA CYS A 345 9.33 18.87 -6.18
C CYS A 345 8.30 18.23 -7.12
N THR A 346 7.56 17.23 -6.65
CA THR A 346 6.47 16.59 -7.42
C THR A 346 5.41 17.62 -7.80
N LEU A 347 4.96 18.45 -6.85
CA LEU A 347 3.96 19.50 -7.10
C LEU A 347 4.47 20.56 -8.08
N LEU A 348 5.71 21.01 -7.94
CA LEU A 348 6.31 21.99 -8.84
C LEU A 348 6.46 21.46 -10.26
N LEU A 349 6.91 20.20 -10.41
CA LEU A 349 7.05 19.56 -11.72
C LEU A 349 5.69 19.23 -12.35
N PHE A 350 4.64 19.06 -11.55
CA PHE A 350 3.28 18.82 -12.05
C PHE A 350 2.50 20.12 -12.34
N ALA A 351 2.94 21.26 -11.81
CA ALA A 351 2.21 22.52 -11.89
C ALA A 351 1.90 22.97 -13.33
N GLY A 352 2.82 22.75 -14.27
CA GLY A 352 2.60 23.07 -15.69
C GLY A 352 1.43 22.27 -16.30
N ASP A 353 1.38 20.97 -16.04
CA ASP A 353 0.29 20.09 -16.50
C ASP A 353 -1.06 20.46 -15.86
N VAL A 354 -1.06 20.79 -14.57
CA VAL A 354 -2.24 21.29 -13.84
C VAL A 354 -2.72 22.59 -14.47
N PHE A 355 -1.82 23.55 -14.71
CA PHE A 355 -2.14 24.83 -15.31
C PHE A 355 -2.78 24.68 -16.68
N VAL A 356 -2.20 23.87 -17.58
CA VAL A 356 -2.78 23.63 -18.91
C VAL A 356 -4.15 22.96 -18.80
N THR A 357 -4.33 22.06 -17.84
CA THR A 357 -5.60 21.34 -17.62
C THR A 357 -6.71 22.24 -17.05
N PHE A 358 -6.40 23.15 -16.11
CA PHE A 358 -7.40 23.97 -15.42
C PHE A 358 -7.55 25.40 -15.98
N GLU A 359 -6.45 26.13 -16.14
CA GLU A 359 -6.46 27.53 -16.59
C GLU A 359 -6.20 27.70 -18.09
N GLY A 360 -5.41 26.80 -18.70
CA GLY A 360 -5.01 26.78 -20.10
C GLY A 360 -6.13 26.37 -21.07
N GLU A 361 -7.34 26.88 -20.82
CA GLU A 361 -8.53 26.72 -21.64
C GLU A 361 -9.18 25.32 -21.60
N GLY A 362 -8.79 24.48 -20.63
CA GLY A 362 -9.42 23.20 -20.28
C GLY A 362 -10.86 23.33 -19.80
N CYS A 363 -11.08 23.25 -18.48
CA CYS A 363 -12.41 23.41 -17.89
C CYS A 363 -13.05 24.76 -18.25
N ARG A 364 -12.27 25.85 -18.25
CA ARG A 364 -12.77 27.20 -18.58
C ARG A 364 -13.16 27.33 -20.06
N GLY A 365 -12.45 26.67 -20.97
CA GLY A 365 -12.78 26.68 -22.40
C GLY A 365 -13.93 25.75 -22.74
N VAL A 366 -14.05 24.58 -22.10
CA VAL A 366 -15.24 23.70 -22.22
C VAL A 366 -16.50 24.43 -21.76
N LEU A 367 -16.44 25.11 -20.60
CA LEU A 367 -17.57 25.90 -20.08
C LEU A 367 -17.92 27.11 -20.96
N GLN A 368 -16.98 27.61 -21.76
CA GLN A 368 -17.17 28.74 -22.68
C GLN A 368 -17.40 28.31 -24.15
N GLY A 369 -17.51 27.00 -24.45
CA GLY A 369 -17.69 26.50 -25.81
C GLY A 369 -16.50 26.74 -26.76
N LYS A 370 -15.29 26.96 -26.23
CA LYS A 370 -14.07 27.23 -27.01
C LYS A 370 -13.26 25.93 -27.24
N PRO A 371 -12.53 25.81 -28.37
CA PRO A 371 -11.88 24.55 -28.77
C PRO A 371 -10.66 24.13 -27.94
N VAL A 372 -10.85 23.41 -26.83
CA VAL A 372 -9.83 23.10 -25.81
C VAL A 372 -8.60 22.26 -26.25
N LEU A 373 -7.41 22.61 -25.75
CA LEU A 373 -6.21 21.76 -25.82
C LEU A 373 -6.29 20.65 -24.77
N THR A 374 -6.87 19.50 -25.12
CA THR A 374 -6.90 18.30 -24.25
C THR A 374 -5.86 17.27 -24.70
N TYR A 375 -4.98 16.84 -23.80
CA TYR A 375 -4.09 15.69 -24.00
C TYR A 375 -4.12 14.76 -22.79
N ALA A 376 -3.87 13.46 -22.97
CA ALA A 376 -3.88 12.49 -21.88
C ALA A 376 -2.57 12.58 -21.06
N VAL A 377 -2.61 13.23 -19.89
CA VAL A 377 -1.43 13.50 -19.06
C VAL A 377 -0.65 12.21 -18.72
N LEU A 378 -1.34 11.12 -18.38
CA LEU A 378 -0.72 9.83 -18.05
C LEU A 378 0.07 9.22 -19.22
N ALA A 379 -0.40 9.40 -20.45
CA ALA A 379 0.31 8.93 -21.64
C ALA A 379 1.61 9.72 -21.88
N GLY A 380 1.68 10.96 -21.40
CA GLY A 380 2.87 11.80 -21.47
C GLY A 380 3.87 11.58 -20.33
N LEU A 381 3.62 10.68 -19.37
CA LEU A 381 4.52 10.46 -18.22
C LEU A 381 5.90 9.94 -18.65
N GLU A 382 6.00 9.17 -19.72
CA GLU A 382 7.28 8.72 -20.29
C GLU A 382 8.20 9.88 -20.71
N ARG A 383 7.61 11.06 -20.97
CA ARG A 383 8.32 12.31 -21.27
C ARG A 383 8.55 13.19 -20.07
N ARG A 384 7.84 12.92 -18.96
CA ARG A 384 7.97 13.63 -17.69
C ARG A 384 8.87 12.87 -16.71
N LYS A 385 10.08 12.51 -17.14
CA LYS A 385 11.01 11.65 -16.39
C LYS A 385 11.32 12.15 -14.98
N CYS A 386 11.57 13.46 -14.83
CA CYS A 386 11.79 14.08 -13.51
C CYS A 386 10.56 13.96 -12.61
N LEU A 387 9.36 14.26 -13.12
CA LEU A 387 8.12 14.11 -12.36
C LEU A 387 7.93 12.65 -11.91
N VAL A 388 8.07 11.69 -12.82
CA VAL A 388 7.93 10.27 -12.49
C VAL A 388 8.97 9.83 -11.45
N LEU A 389 10.23 10.26 -11.58
CA LEU A 389 11.26 9.99 -10.58
C LEU A 389 10.84 10.50 -9.19
N PHE A 390 10.39 11.75 -9.09
CA PHE A 390 9.97 12.29 -7.79
C PHE A 390 8.69 11.63 -7.25
N ILE A 391 7.76 11.19 -8.09
CA ILE A 391 6.61 10.36 -7.66
C ILE A 391 7.08 9.02 -7.06
N VAL A 392 8.03 8.35 -7.71
CA VAL A 392 8.62 7.10 -7.22
C VAL A 392 9.34 7.34 -5.90
N LEU A 393 10.20 8.36 -5.81
CA LEU A 393 10.92 8.71 -4.59
C LEU A 393 9.96 9.09 -3.45
N ASN A 394 8.86 9.77 -3.74
CA ASN A 394 7.84 10.12 -2.75
C ASN A 394 7.03 8.89 -2.28
N SER A 395 6.93 7.85 -3.11
CA SER A 395 6.23 6.59 -2.78
C SER A 395 7.16 5.54 -2.14
N MET A 396 8.48 5.69 -2.25
CA MET A 396 9.49 4.79 -1.68
C MET A 396 9.30 4.50 -0.18
N PRO A 397 8.94 5.49 0.67
CA PRO A 397 8.67 5.23 2.08
C PRO A 397 7.52 4.26 2.34
N GLY A 398 6.65 4.01 1.35
CA GLY A 398 5.64 2.97 1.42
C GLY A 398 6.22 1.59 1.76
N LEU A 399 7.47 1.30 1.36
CA LEU A 399 8.16 0.07 1.74
C LEU A 399 8.37 -0.04 3.26
N LEU A 400 8.74 1.08 3.90
CA LEU A 400 8.90 1.15 5.35
C LEU A 400 7.54 1.12 6.05
N TYR A 401 6.56 1.86 5.54
CA TYR A 401 5.23 1.92 6.14
C TYR A 401 4.50 0.58 6.13
N ALA A 402 4.62 -0.19 5.04
CA ALA A 402 4.12 -1.55 5.01
C ALA A 402 4.84 -2.43 6.05
N ASP A 403 6.15 -2.24 6.20
CA ASP A 403 6.96 -3.04 7.11
C ASP A 403 6.64 -2.81 8.59
N VAL A 404 6.36 -1.56 8.98
CA VAL A 404 5.97 -1.22 10.37
C VAL A 404 4.49 -1.50 10.63
N SER A 405 3.62 -1.35 9.63
CA SER A 405 2.18 -1.53 9.82
C SER A 405 1.78 -2.98 10.15
N ARG A 406 2.59 -3.98 9.73
CA ARG A 406 2.39 -5.39 10.08
C ARG A 406 2.43 -5.70 11.58
N ILE A 407 3.04 -4.83 12.39
CA ILE A 407 3.11 -4.97 13.85
C ILE A 407 1.73 -4.80 14.50
N TYR A 408 0.81 -4.09 13.84
CA TYR A 408 -0.41 -3.58 14.46
C TYR A 408 -1.67 -4.40 14.16
N TYR A 409 -1.55 -5.67 13.78
CA TYR A 409 -2.68 -6.52 13.35
C TYR A 409 -3.82 -6.54 14.37
N PHE A 410 -3.51 -6.69 15.66
CA PHE A 410 -4.48 -6.74 16.74
C PHE A 410 -4.85 -5.37 17.35
N THR A 411 -4.72 -4.29 16.58
CA THR A 411 -5.09 -2.93 17.02
C THR A 411 -6.25 -2.37 16.19
N THR A 412 -7.01 -1.44 16.78
CA THR A 412 -8.22 -0.86 16.16
C THR A 412 -7.97 -0.20 14.80
N ASN A 413 -6.82 0.45 14.61
CA ASN A 413 -6.48 1.16 13.37
C ASN A 413 -5.47 0.39 12.48
N GLY A 414 -5.01 -0.79 12.89
CA GLY A 414 -3.97 -1.58 12.22
C GLY A 414 -4.27 -1.87 10.74
N TYR A 415 -5.46 -2.41 10.46
CA TYR A 415 -5.83 -2.75 9.08
C TYR A 415 -5.90 -1.51 8.16
N LYS A 416 -6.31 -0.35 8.70
CA LYS A 416 -6.36 0.91 7.93
C LYS A 416 -4.96 1.37 7.52
N ILE A 417 -4.01 1.38 8.46
CA ILE A 417 -2.63 1.77 8.16
C ILE A 417 -1.93 0.76 7.25
N TRP A 418 -2.24 -0.53 7.37
CA TRP A 418 -1.76 -1.57 6.46
C TRP A 418 -2.25 -1.31 5.03
N GLY A 419 -3.56 -1.12 4.84
CA GLY A 419 -4.13 -0.87 3.52
C GLY A 419 -3.60 0.39 2.85
N LEU A 420 -3.47 1.49 3.59
CA LEU A 420 -2.86 2.74 3.09
C LEU A 420 -1.38 2.53 2.71
N SER A 421 -0.64 1.73 3.49
CA SER A 421 0.74 1.38 3.18
C SER A 421 0.83 0.51 1.92
N CYS A 422 -0.07 -0.46 1.74
CA CYS A 422 -0.15 -1.26 0.51
C CYS A 422 -0.43 -0.40 -0.74
N ILE A 423 -1.28 0.62 -0.64
CA ILE A 423 -1.51 1.58 -1.74
C ILE A 423 -0.21 2.31 -2.08
N MET A 424 0.58 2.70 -1.08
CA MET A 424 1.87 3.38 -1.32
C MET A 424 2.89 2.46 -1.98
N VAL A 425 2.98 1.21 -1.55
CA VAL A 425 3.79 0.16 -2.20
C VAL A 425 3.34 -0.04 -3.65
N ALA A 426 2.03 -0.12 -3.90
CA ALA A 426 1.48 -0.29 -5.23
C ALA A 426 1.84 0.88 -6.16
N ASN A 427 1.79 2.12 -5.65
CA ASN A 427 2.24 3.30 -6.39
C ASN A 427 3.75 3.24 -6.69
N PHE A 428 4.58 2.89 -5.71
CA PHE A 428 6.03 2.78 -5.89
C PHE A 428 6.40 1.83 -7.04
N PHE A 429 5.84 0.62 -7.06
CA PHE A 429 6.12 -0.34 -8.11
C PHE A 429 5.50 0.03 -9.47
N SER A 430 4.26 0.55 -9.48
CA SER A 430 3.57 0.91 -10.72
C SER A 430 4.25 2.08 -11.44
N PHE A 431 4.53 3.17 -10.73
CA PHE A 431 5.29 4.29 -11.29
C PHE A 431 6.76 3.93 -11.53
N GLY A 432 7.33 3.02 -10.74
CA GLY A 432 8.68 2.49 -10.95
C GLY A 432 8.84 1.80 -12.30
N VAL A 433 7.85 1.00 -12.72
CA VAL A 433 7.84 0.40 -14.06
C VAL A 433 7.77 1.49 -15.15
N VAL A 434 6.88 2.48 -15.02
CA VAL A 434 6.82 3.59 -15.99
C VAL A 434 8.16 4.33 -16.08
N PHE A 435 8.83 4.55 -14.94
CA PHE A 435 10.16 5.15 -14.91
C PHE A 435 11.18 4.31 -15.68
N VAL A 436 11.25 3.01 -15.40
CA VAL A 436 12.17 2.09 -16.11
C VAL A 436 11.89 2.07 -17.61
N LEU A 437 10.62 1.95 -18.03
CA LEU A 437 10.24 2.02 -19.44
C LEU A 437 10.70 3.35 -20.09
N SER A 438 10.51 4.47 -19.39
CA SER A 438 10.94 5.78 -19.88
C SER A 438 12.45 5.92 -20.05
N LEU A 439 13.24 5.20 -19.25
CA LEU A 439 14.70 5.13 -19.36
C LEU A 439 15.14 4.22 -20.51
N LEU A 440 14.47 3.08 -20.70
CA LEU A 440 14.71 2.18 -21.82
C LEU A 440 14.50 2.91 -23.17
N ASP A 441 13.54 3.82 -23.22
CA ASP A 441 13.30 4.65 -24.41
C ASP A 441 14.40 5.67 -24.71
N MET A 442 15.34 5.91 -23.78
CA MET A 442 16.51 6.74 -24.06
C MET A 442 17.59 6.01 -24.86
N LEU A 443 17.47 4.69 -25.02
CA LEU A 443 18.43 3.91 -25.80
C LEU A 443 18.30 4.28 -27.30
N PRO A 444 19.43 4.50 -28.00
CA PRO A 444 19.44 5.04 -29.36
C PRO A 444 19.14 3.96 -30.42
N PHE A 445 18.05 3.22 -30.28
CA PHE A 445 17.58 2.30 -31.30
C PHE A 445 16.91 3.06 -32.45
N ARG A 446 17.14 2.66 -33.70
CA ARG A 446 16.51 3.26 -34.89
C ARG A 446 15.44 2.33 -35.46
N LEU A 447 14.43 2.02 -34.67
CA LEU A 447 13.30 1.19 -35.13
C LEU A 447 12.31 2.05 -35.93
N ASP A 448 11.60 1.42 -36.86
CA ASP A 448 10.47 2.03 -37.60
C ASP A 448 9.12 1.65 -36.98
N TYR A 449 9.11 0.63 -36.12
CA TYR A 449 7.94 0.08 -35.45
C TYR A 449 8.18 0.01 -33.94
N VAL A 450 7.16 0.39 -33.17
CA VAL A 450 7.20 0.45 -31.70
C VAL A 450 5.98 -0.25 -31.11
N ILE A 451 6.14 -0.88 -29.95
CA ILE A 451 5.03 -1.51 -29.24
C ILE A 451 4.25 -0.43 -28.46
N GLY A 452 2.94 -0.35 -28.69
CA GLY A 452 2.06 0.52 -27.92
C GLY A 452 1.63 -0.10 -26.59
N TYR A 453 1.48 0.70 -25.54
CA TYR A 453 0.78 0.29 -24.32
C TYR A 453 -0.11 1.42 -23.80
N SER A 454 -1.14 1.09 -23.02
CA SER A 454 -1.99 2.10 -22.39
C SER A 454 -1.51 2.42 -20.98
N ALA A 455 -0.80 3.55 -20.81
CA ALA A 455 -0.33 4.00 -19.49
C ALA A 455 -1.45 4.18 -18.45
N PRO A 456 -2.63 4.78 -18.77
CA PRO A 456 -3.74 4.83 -17.83
C PRO A 456 -4.21 3.44 -17.39
N LEU A 457 -4.43 2.53 -18.36
CA LEU A 457 -4.90 1.18 -18.06
C LEU A 457 -3.89 0.45 -17.19
N PHE A 458 -2.59 0.55 -17.52
CA PHE A 458 -1.51 -0.03 -16.72
C PHE A 458 -1.52 0.51 -15.29
N LEU A 459 -1.42 1.83 -15.09
CA LEU A 459 -1.30 2.42 -13.77
C LEU A 459 -2.52 2.13 -12.89
N TYR A 460 -3.74 2.32 -13.41
CA TYR A 460 -4.95 2.04 -12.61
C TYR A 460 -5.09 0.56 -12.28
N SER A 461 -4.92 -0.33 -13.27
CA SER A 461 -5.08 -1.77 -13.03
C SER A 461 -3.97 -2.33 -12.13
N ALA A 462 -2.72 -1.89 -12.30
CA ALA A 462 -1.61 -2.32 -11.45
C ALA A 462 -1.81 -1.87 -10.00
N ILE A 463 -2.14 -0.59 -9.78
CA ILE A 463 -2.34 -0.05 -8.42
C ILE A 463 -3.49 -0.78 -7.72
N VAL A 464 -4.63 -0.94 -8.39
CA VAL A 464 -5.79 -1.64 -7.83
C VAL A 464 -5.48 -3.12 -7.58
N ALA A 465 -4.87 -3.82 -8.54
CA ALA A 465 -4.63 -5.25 -8.42
C ALA A 465 -3.56 -5.58 -7.35
N ILE A 466 -2.48 -4.80 -7.27
CA ILE A 466 -1.46 -4.96 -6.22
C ILE A 466 -2.07 -4.65 -4.86
N THR A 467 -2.85 -3.58 -4.74
CA THR A 467 -3.52 -3.21 -3.48
C THR A 467 -4.48 -4.33 -3.05
N ALA A 468 -5.32 -4.83 -3.97
CA ALA A 468 -6.26 -5.91 -3.67
C ALA A 468 -5.54 -7.21 -3.25
N ALA A 469 -4.43 -7.56 -3.91
CA ALA A 469 -3.65 -8.74 -3.57
C ALA A 469 -2.91 -8.59 -2.23
N SER A 470 -2.44 -7.38 -1.90
CA SER A 470 -1.64 -7.12 -0.69
C SER A 470 -2.49 -6.80 0.54
N CYS A 471 -3.68 -6.22 0.36
CA CYS A 471 -4.58 -5.76 1.42
C CYS A 471 -5.56 -6.85 1.90
N SER A 472 -5.15 -8.12 1.90
CA SER A 472 -5.99 -9.19 2.47
C SER A 472 -5.69 -9.37 3.96
N ASP A 473 -6.73 -9.63 4.76
CA ASP A 473 -6.58 -9.86 6.19
C ASP A 473 -5.67 -11.07 6.50
N VAL A 474 -5.79 -12.13 5.70
CA VAL A 474 -4.94 -13.33 5.80
C VAL A 474 -3.47 -13.00 5.58
N LEU A 475 -3.15 -12.17 4.57
CA LEU A 475 -1.77 -11.76 4.32
C LEU A 475 -1.26 -10.81 5.40
N TYR A 476 -2.13 -9.94 5.92
CA TYR A 476 -1.80 -9.04 7.02
C TYR A 476 -1.47 -9.83 8.29
N GLN A 477 -2.28 -10.84 8.63
CA GLN A 477 -2.02 -11.77 9.73
C GLN A 477 -0.73 -12.55 9.53
N SER A 478 -0.49 -13.05 8.32
CA SER A 478 0.75 -13.76 7.98
C SER A 478 1.98 -12.84 8.10
N ALA A 479 1.88 -11.57 7.69
CA ALA A 479 2.93 -10.59 7.82
C ALA A 479 3.24 -10.28 9.30
N TYR A 480 2.21 -10.14 10.13
CA TYR A 480 2.34 -10.01 11.59
C TYR A 480 3.06 -11.22 12.19
N ASN A 481 2.57 -12.44 11.93
CA ASN A 481 3.16 -13.67 12.45
C ASN A 481 4.64 -13.80 12.05
N LYS A 482 4.98 -13.50 10.80
CA LYS A 482 6.37 -13.54 10.32
C LYS A 482 7.28 -12.46 10.90
N PHE A 483 6.73 -11.34 11.37
CA PHE A 483 7.51 -10.34 12.09
C PHE A 483 8.01 -10.92 13.42
N TYR A 484 7.10 -11.53 14.19
CA TYR A 484 7.38 -12.11 15.50
C TYR A 484 8.02 -13.51 15.45
N ALA A 485 7.98 -14.19 14.31
CA ALA A 485 8.71 -15.44 14.04
C ALA A 485 10.18 -15.21 13.65
N ALA A 486 10.75 -14.04 13.97
CA ALA A 486 12.17 -13.78 13.76
C ALA A 486 13.04 -14.76 14.58
N SER A 487 14.29 -14.93 14.16
CA SER A 487 15.20 -15.89 14.78
C SER A 487 15.40 -15.58 16.27
N PRO A 488 15.16 -16.56 17.18
CA PRO A 488 15.39 -16.37 18.60
C PRO A 488 16.87 -16.19 18.91
N TYR A 489 17.17 -15.52 20.02
CA TYR A 489 18.53 -15.31 20.47
C TYR A 489 19.22 -16.64 20.81
N LEU A 490 20.41 -16.85 20.25
CA LEU A 490 21.30 -17.97 20.54
C LEU A 490 22.27 -17.53 21.64
N SER A 491 22.14 -18.08 22.85
CA SER A 491 23.18 -17.97 23.86
C SER A 491 24.35 -18.87 23.49
N THR A 492 25.56 -18.31 23.51
CA THR A 492 26.82 -19.03 23.39
C THR A 492 27.27 -19.72 24.68
N THR A 493 26.50 -19.61 25.77
CA THR A 493 26.85 -20.25 27.03
C THR A 493 26.56 -21.74 26.95
N THR A 494 27.65 -22.50 26.85
CA THR A 494 27.67 -23.95 26.87
C THR A 494 27.14 -24.46 28.21
N VAL A 495 25.91 -24.97 28.23
CA VAL A 495 25.46 -25.82 29.33
C VAL A 495 26.11 -27.19 29.14
N VAL A 496 27.10 -27.52 29.97
CA VAL A 496 27.65 -28.88 30.02
C VAL A 496 26.61 -29.76 30.69
N ILE A 497 25.84 -30.49 29.88
CA ILE A 497 25.05 -31.61 30.38
C ILE A 497 26.07 -32.69 30.76
N VAL A 498 26.25 -32.91 32.06
CA VAL A 498 27.00 -34.06 32.57
C VAL A 498 26.06 -35.26 32.51
N ASP A 499 25.90 -35.82 31.32
CA ASP A 499 25.38 -37.19 31.21
C ASP A 499 26.53 -38.15 31.58
N THR A 500 26.22 -39.13 32.44
CA THR A 500 27.15 -40.17 32.90
C THR A 500 27.59 -41.14 31.81
N ASP A 501 27.05 -41.02 30.58
CA ASP A 501 27.48 -41.77 29.41
C ASP A 501 28.12 -40.84 28.37
N SER A 502 29.32 -41.24 27.95
CA SER A 502 30.31 -40.44 27.24
C SER A 502 29.93 -40.01 25.82
N SER A 503 29.21 -38.89 25.68
CA SER A 503 29.29 -38.01 24.50
C SER A 503 28.82 -36.59 24.84
N SER A 504 29.76 -35.70 25.20
CA SER A 504 29.47 -34.29 25.41
C SER A 504 29.20 -33.59 24.06
N CYS A 505 27.94 -33.54 23.63
CA CYS A 505 27.52 -32.64 22.56
C CYS A 505 27.30 -31.25 23.14
N SER A 506 28.17 -30.31 22.78
CA SER A 506 28.01 -28.89 23.08
C SER A 506 27.04 -28.28 22.08
N SER A 507 25.75 -28.24 22.42
CA SER A 507 24.77 -27.48 21.64
C SER A 507 24.61 -26.07 22.23
N PRO A 508 24.59 -25.01 21.41
CA PRO A 508 24.28 -23.67 21.87
C PRO A 508 22.89 -23.64 22.52
N PHE A 509 22.79 -22.95 23.66
CA PHE A 509 21.53 -22.83 24.41
C PHE A 509 20.67 -21.74 23.77
N LEU A 510 19.49 -22.11 23.29
CA LEU A 510 18.51 -21.17 22.75
C LEU A 510 17.62 -20.67 23.90
N VAL A 511 17.54 -19.35 24.10
CA VAL A 511 16.49 -18.80 24.95
C VAL A 511 15.21 -18.70 24.13
N ALA A 512 14.41 -19.75 24.27
CA ALA A 512 13.12 -19.96 23.62
C ALA A 512 12.17 -20.67 24.60
N LEU A 513 10.88 -20.72 24.25
CA LEU A 513 9.89 -21.52 24.96
C LEU A 513 9.67 -22.85 24.22
N HIS A 514 9.78 -23.96 24.95
CA HIS A 514 9.55 -25.29 24.41
C HIS A 514 8.06 -25.67 24.49
N VAL A 515 7.34 -25.57 23.38
CA VAL A 515 5.88 -25.78 23.32
C VAL A 515 5.53 -26.68 22.16
N ASN A 516 4.72 -27.72 22.41
CA ASN A 516 4.32 -28.71 21.40
C ASN A 516 5.52 -29.36 20.68
N ASP A 517 6.50 -29.83 21.47
CA ASP A 517 7.72 -30.50 21.00
C ASP A 517 8.59 -29.65 20.05
N ALA A 518 8.46 -28.31 20.13
CA ALA A 518 9.23 -27.37 19.33
C ALA A 518 9.62 -26.12 20.13
N ASP A 519 10.75 -25.52 19.79
CA ASP A 519 11.22 -24.28 20.40
C ASP A 519 10.70 -23.07 19.60
N TRP A 520 10.03 -22.15 20.28
CA TRP A 520 9.44 -20.96 19.67
C TRP A 520 10.05 -19.68 20.24
N PRO A 521 10.23 -18.63 19.40
CA PRO A 521 10.58 -17.30 19.88
C PRO A 521 9.45 -16.69 20.70
N SER A 522 9.82 -15.93 21.73
CA SER A 522 8.90 -15.39 22.74
C SER A 522 9.38 -14.03 23.31
N GLY A 523 10.17 -13.26 22.55
CA GLY A 523 10.60 -11.92 22.95
C GLY A 523 12.12 -11.66 22.92
N SER A 524 12.94 -12.71 22.96
CA SER A 524 14.41 -12.63 22.78
C SER A 524 14.84 -12.96 21.35
N TYR A 525 15.33 -11.96 20.60
CA TYR A 525 15.68 -12.09 19.17
C TYR A 525 17.13 -11.74 18.87
N THR A 526 17.66 -12.27 17.77
CA THR A 526 18.97 -11.87 17.28
C THR A 526 18.95 -10.45 16.68
N ALA A 527 20.12 -9.81 16.62
CA ALA A 527 20.29 -8.51 15.98
C ALA A 527 20.04 -8.54 14.45
N GLU A 528 20.04 -9.73 13.83
CA GLU A 528 19.66 -9.90 12.43
C GLU A 528 18.19 -9.53 12.21
N GLY A 529 17.32 -9.87 13.16
CA GLY A 529 15.91 -9.48 13.14
C GLY A 529 15.10 -10.21 12.05
N THR A 530 14.11 -9.52 11.49
CA THR A 530 13.16 -10.09 10.51
C THR A 530 13.40 -9.53 9.10
N PRO A 531 13.17 -10.33 8.04
CA PRO A 531 13.20 -9.82 6.68
C PRO A 531 12.15 -8.71 6.45
N PRO A 532 12.43 -7.74 5.55
CA PRO A 532 11.45 -6.72 5.18
C PRO A 532 10.18 -7.34 4.60
N VAL A 533 9.02 -6.77 4.92
CA VAL A 533 7.72 -7.29 4.49
C VAL A 533 7.59 -7.40 2.96
N VAL A 534 8.31 -6.58 2.20
CA VAL A 534 8.25 -6.62 0.73
C VAL A 534 8.70 -7.98 0.17
N THR A 535 9.54 -8.72 0.91
CA THR A 535 9.94 -10.08 0.53
C THR A 535 8.75 -11.05 0.56
N LEU A 536 7.85 -10.88 1.53
CA LEU A 536 6.59 -11.62 1.62
C LEU A 536 5.60 -11.14 0.56
N LEU A 537 5.52 -9.84 0.33
CA LEU A 537 4.59 -9.24 -0.64
C LEU A 537 5.02 -9.44 -2.10
N ALA A 538 6.22 -9.95 -2.37
CA ALA A 538 6.74 -10.10 -3.73
C ALA A 538 5.78 -10.89 -4.64
N SER A 539 5.15 -11.95 -4.13
CA SER A 539 4.16 -12.76 -4.85
C SER A 539 2.80 -12.05 -5.02
N ALA A 540 2.48 -11.09 -4.16
CA ALA A 540 1.30 -10.23 -4.27
C ALA A 540 1.53 -8.99 -5.15
N ILE A 541 2.79 -8.66 -5.45
CA ILE A 541 3.18 -7.48 -6.24
C ILE A 541 3.52 -7.86 -7.69
N ALA A 542 4.45 -8.81 -7.88
CA ALA A 542 5.04 -9.05 -9.20
C ALA A 542 4.04 -9.61 -10.23
N PRO A 543 3.19 -10.62 -9.92
CA PRO A 543 2.23 -11.13 -10.89
C PRO A 543 1.18 -10.09 -11.31
N PRO A 544 0.50 -9.36 -10.38
CA PRO A 544 -0.44 -8.31 -10.78
C PRO A 544 0.21 -7.21 -11.63
N LEU A 545 1.44 -6.81 -11.29
CA LEU A 545 2.20 -5.82 -12.04
C LEU A 545 2.47 -6.28 -13.48
N GLY A 546 2.95 -7.53 -13.65
CA GLY A 546 3.23 -8.12 -14.96
C GLY A 546 1.97 -8.34 -15.80
N ILE A 547 0.89 -8.82 -15.19
CA ILE A 547 -0.41 -9.03 -15.84
C ILE A 547 -0.99 -7.68 -16.29
N ALA A 548 -0.97 -6.65 -15.42
CA ALA A 548 -1.45 -5.32 -15.75
C ALA A 548 -0.68 -4.73 -16.95
N LEU A 549 0.65 -4.87 -16.98
CA LEU A 549 1.46 -4.43 -18.11
C LEU A 549 1.11 -5.20 -19.38
N GLY A 550 1.05 -6.53 -19.32
CA GLY A 550 0.69 -7.39 -20.45
C GLY A 550 -0.69 -7.08 -21.01
N VAL A 551 -1.70 -6.89 -20.16
CA VAL A 551 -3.06 -6.48 -20.55
C VAL A 551 -3.04 -5.09 -21.18
N SER A 552 -2.27 -4.15 -20.63
CA SER A 552 -2.17 -2.80 -21.19
C SER A 552 -1.57 -2.77 -22.60
N ILE A 553 -0.61 -3.65 -22.88
CA ILE A 553 -0.01 -3.84 -24.20
C ILE A 553 -1.01 -4.54 -25.12
N ALA A 554 -1.60 -5.66 -24.68
CA ALA A 554 -2.53 -6.43 -25.49
C ALA A 554 -3.75 -5.60 -25.92
N VAL A 555 -4.33 -4.82 -25.01
CA VAL A 555 -5.45 -3.94 -25.32
C VAL A 555 -5.04 -2.85 -26.31
N ALA A 556 -3.90 -2.20 -26.11
CA ALA A 556 -3.39 -1.19 -27.04
C ALA A 556 -3.15 -1.78 -28.44
N SER A 557 -2.47 -2.92 -28.53
CA SER A 557 -2.22 -3.63 -29.80
C SER A 557 -3.50 -4.12 -30.47
N MET A 558 -4.49 -4.62 -29.72
CA MET A 558 -5.78 -5.05 -30.28
C MET A 558 -6.58 -3.86 -30.85
N LEU A 559 -6.60 -2.73 -30.14
CA LEU A 559 -7.25 -1.52 -30.62
C LEU A 559 -6.55 -0.99 -31.88
N HIS A 560 -5.22 -1.02 -31.91
CA HIS A 560 -4.44 -0.64 -33.08
C HIS A 560 -4.69 -1.58 -34.27
N TRP A 561 -4.72 -2.89 -34.04
CA TRP A 561 -5.00 -3.88 -35.09
C TRP A 561 -6.38 -3.71 -35.71
N ARG A 562 -7.40 -3.43 -34.89
CA ARG A 562 -8.76 -3.14 -35.39
C ARG A 562 -8.82 -1.90 -36.28
N ALA A 563 -7.96 -0.91 -36.05
CA ALA A 563 -7.97 0.34 -36.79
C ALA A 563 -7.05 0.29 -38.04
N HIS A 564 -5.90 -0.39 -37.96
CA HIS A 564 -4.83 -0.30 -38.97
C HIS A 564 -4.32 -1.65 -39.50
N ASN A 565 -4.89 -2.78 -39.08
CA ASN A 565 -4.44 -4.14 -39.44
C ASN A 565 -2.96 -4.43 -39.09
N SER A 566 -2.37 -3.68 -38.16
CA SER A 566 -1.02 -3.88 -37.62
C SER A 566 -1.09 -3.99 -36.09
N LEU A 567 -0.18 -4.75 -35.47
CA LEU A 567 -0.04 -4.84 -34.01
C LEU A 567 0.94 -3.81 -33.44
N ALA A 568 1.85 -3.31 -34.28
CA ALA A 568 2.91 -2.37 -33.92
C ALA A 568 2.68 -1.01 -34.58
N LEU A 569 3.04 0.04 -33.86
CA LEU A 569 2.89 1.43 -34.26
C LEU A 569 3.99 1.80 -35.25
N TYR A 570 3.62 2.21 -36.47
CA TYR A 570 4.58 2.75 -37.43
C TYR A 570 4.90 4.22 -37.11
N ILE A 571 6.17 4.52 -36.84
CA ILE A 571 6.64 5.85 -36.45
C ILE A 571 7.53 6.52 -37.51
N GLY A 572 7.62 6.00 -38.73
CA GLY A 572 8.54 6.51 -39.74
C GLY A 572 8.35 8.00 -40.08
N TRP A 573 7.12 8.53 -40.00
CA TRP A 573 6.85 9.96 -40.23
C TRP A 573 7.45 10.87 -39.15
N SER A 574 7.69 10.35 -37.95
CA SER A 574 8.27 11.15 -36.87
C SER A 574 9.74 11.52 -37.15
N LYS A 575 10.39 10.77 -38.05
CA LYS A 575 11.75 11.03 -38.54
C LYS A 575 11.81 12.15 -39.58
N THR A 576 10.67 12.55 -40.16
CA THR A 576 10.61 13.65 -41.14
C THR A 576 10.12 14.96 -40.51
N ASN A 577 9.65 14.91 -39.26
CA ASN A 577 9.15 16.08 -38.55
C ASN A 577 10.24 16.75 -37.69
N SER A 578 10.48 18.04 -37.92
CA SER A 578 11.61 18.77 -37.31
C SER A 578 11.50 18.87 -35.78
N PHE A 579 10.29 19.05 -35.26
CA PHE A 579 10.03 19.08 -33.82
C PHE A 579 10.20 17.70 -33.17
N LEU A 580 9.66 16.64 -33.77
CA LEU A 580 9.73 15.29 -33.19
C LEU A 580 11.16 14.75 -33.19
N LEU A 581 11.99 15.10 -34.19
CA LEU A 581 13.43 14.84 -34.19
C LEU A 581 14.12 15.51 -32.99
N PHE A 582 13.80 16.79 -32.73
CA PHE A 582 14.32 17.52 -31.58
C PHE A 582 13.86 16.90 -30.24
N ALA A 583 12.57 16.57 -30.13
CA ALA A 583 11.95 16.02 -28.93
C ALA A 583 12.31 14.55 -28.64
N ARG A 584 13.01 13.87 -29.57
CA ARG A 584 13.52 12.49 -29.47
C ARG A 584 12.45 11.44 -29.14
N VAL A 585 11.70 11.05 -30.15
CA VAL A 585 10.60 10.05 -30.10
C VAL A 585 11.07 8.69 -29.50
N PRO A 586 10.19 7.93 -28.80
CA PRO A 586 10.55 6.66 -28.19
C PRO A 586 10.72 5.59 -29.26
N ASN A 587 11.56 4.60 -28.98
CA ASN A 587 11.99 3.65 -30.00
C ASN A 587 11.60 2.20 -29.71
N LEU A 588 11.21 1.82 -28.48
CA LEU A 588 10.94 0.42 -28.13
C LEU A 588 9.49 0.17 -27.72
N ILE A 589 9.02 0.89 -26.71
CA ILE A 589 7.66 0.79 -26.17
C ILE A 589 7.15 2.19 -25.85
N THR A 590 5.89 2.51 -26.15
CA THR A 590 5.38 3.85 -25.89
C THR A 590 3.90 3.87 -25.56
N ALA A 591 3.52 4.82 -24.71
CA ALA A 591 2.13 5.19 -24.47
C ALA A 591 1.69 6.40 -25.31
N LEU A 592 2.60 7.02 -26.07
CA LEU A 592 2.29 8.19 -26.88
C LEU A 592 1.54 7.81 -28.17
N PRO A 593 0.54 8.61 -28.57
CA PRO A 593 -0.18 8.43 -29.83
C PRO A 593 0.65 8.97 -31.01
N LEU A 594 1.71 8.26 -31.39
CA LEU A 594 2.70 8.68 -32.40
C LEU A 594 2.38 8.22 -33.83
N GLU A 595 1.19 7.69 -34.06
CA GLU A 595 0.75 7.28 -35.40
C GLU A 595 0.58 8.48 -36.33
N GLN A 596 0.76 8.24 -37.64
CA GLN A 596 0.58 9.27 -38.65
C GLN A 596 -0.85 9.82 -38.71
N ASP A 597 -1.84 9.02 -38.29
CA ASP A 597 -3.25 9.41 -38.22
C ASP A 597 -3.52 10.47 -37.15
N ASN A 598 -2.62 10.58 -36.17
CA ASN A 598 -2.62 11.64 -35.20
C ASN A 598 -1.94 12.93 -35.70
N ALA A 599 -1.25 12.89 -36.84
CA ALA A 599 -0.71 14.07 -37.52
C ALA A 599 -1.77 14.77 -38.40
N ILE A 600 -1.52 16.03 -38.76
CA ILE A 600 -2.31 16.75 -39.76
C ILE A 600 -1.55 16.70 -41.08
N LYS A 601 -2.16 16.13 -42.12
CA LYS A 601 -1.55 16.08 -43.45
C LYS A 601 -2.00 17.29 -44.28
N ILE A 602 -1.07 18.15 -44.65
CA ILE A 602 -1.31 19.28 -45.57
C ILE A 602 -0.42 19.08 -46.79
N GLY A 603 -1.02 18.73 -47.93
CA GLY A 603 -0.29 18.29 -49.12
C GLY A 603 0.55 17.03 -48.83
N ASN A 604 1.85 17.12 -49.11
CA ASN A 604 2.81 16.01 -48.89
C ASN A 604 3.52 16.05 -47.52
N LYS A 605 3.23 17.05 -46.67
CA LYS A 605 3.87 17.20 -45.37
C LYS A 605 2.93 16.79 -44.22
N CYS A 606 3.52 16.21 -43.17
CA CYS A 606 2.82 15.81 -41.96
C CYS A 606 3.19 16.75 -40.82
N TYR A 607 2.17 17.36 -40.21
CA TYR A 607 2.31 18.33 -39.15
C TYR A 607 1.92 17.72 -37.81
N CYS A 608 2.75 17.92 -36.80
CA CYS A 608 2.53 17.55 -35.41
C CYS A 608 1.50 18.51 -34.78
N LYS A 609 0.45 17.95 -34.16
CA LYS A 609 -0.58 18.73 -33.45
C LYS A 609 0.00 19.35 -32.17
N PRO A 610 -0.52 20.49 -31.71
CA PRO A 610 -0.08 21.06 -30.44
C PRO A 610 -0.33 20.16 -29.22
N SER A 611 -1.40 19.34 -29.24
CA SER A 611 -1.64 18.33 -28.21
C SER A 611 -0.52 17.29 -28.13
N THR A 612 0.10 16.96 -29.26
CA THR A 612 1.25 16.05 -29.32
C THR A 612 2.51 16.72 -28.79
N GLN A 613 2.71 18.02 -29.05
CA GLN A 613 3.81 18.79 -28.44
C GLN A 613 3.69 18.81 -26.91
N ALA A 614 2.47 18.98 -26.37
CA ALA A 614 2.19 18.90 -24.94
C ALA A 614 2.42 17.50 -24.35
N LEU A 615 2.05 16.43 -25.07
CA LEU A 615 2.37 15.05 -24.67
C LEU A 615 3.88 14.80 -24.64
N MET A 616 4.61 15.38 -25.59
CA MET A 616 6.07 15.33 -25.66
C MET A 616 6.76 16.11 -24.52
N GLY A 617 6.00 16.83 -23.69
CA GLY A 617 6.52 17.56 -22.52
C GLY A 617 6.88 19.02 -22.79
N PHE A 618 6.32 19.62 -23.85
CA PHE A 618 6.57 21.02 -24.22
C PHE A 618 5.30 21.86 -24.11
N ALA A 619 5.47 23.16 -23.87
CA ALA A 619 4.41 24.15 -23.87
C ALA A 619 4.76 25.30 -24.81
N THR A 620 3.74 25.98 -25.31
CA THR A 620 3.87 27.14 -26.19
C THR A 620 3.42 28.40 -25.49
N VAL A 621 4.26 29.43 -25.57
CA VAL A 621 3.97 30.75 -25.01
C VAL A 621 4.12 31.83 -26.08
N GLU A 622 3.33 32.89 -25.94
CA GLU A 622 3.37 34.06 -26.81
C GLU A 622 3.48 35.35 -25.99
N PRO A 623 4.08 36.42 -26.55
CA PRO A 623 4.14 37.71 -25.88
C PRO A 623 2.73 38.26 -25.64
N PHE A 624 2.48 38.73 -24.43
CA PHE A 624 1.26 39.45 -24.09
C PHE A 624 1.29 40.83 -24.74
N VAL A 625 0.37 41.08 -25.67
CA VAL A 625 0.16 42.40 -26.28
C VAL A 625 -1.04 43.07 -25.59
N ALA A 626 -0.81 44.20 -24.93
CA ALA A 626 -1.84 44.90 -24.14
C ALA A 626 -2.82 45.73 -25.00
N ASP A 627 -2.64 45.82 -26.31
CA ASP A 627 -3.41 46.73 -27.17
C ASP A 627 -4.63 46.06 -27.81
N ALA A 628 -5.76 46.11 -27.11
CA ALA A 628 -7.07 45.93 -27.72
C ALA A 628 -7.74 47.25 -28.15
N ASN A 629 -7.07 48.41 -27.97
CA ASN A 629 -7.66 49.73 -28.27
C ASN A 629 -6.83 50.61 -29.22
N ALA A 630 -5.76 50.10 -29.83
CA ALA A 630 -5.06 50.86 -30.88
C ALA A 630 -5.83 50.73 -32.20
N VAL A 631 -6.68 51.73 -32.49
CA VAL A 631 -7.26 51.93 -33.82
C VAL A 631 -6.12 52.11 -34.82
N VAL A 632 -5.84 51.08 -35.62
CA VAL A 632 -4.86 51.15 -36.71
C VAL A 632 -5.48 52.01 -37.82
N PRO A 633 -4.82 53.09 -38.30
CA PRO A 633 -5.28 53.82 -39.46
C PRO A 633 -5.20 52.91 -40.68
N ALA A 634 -6.32 52.73 -41.37
CA ALA A 634 -6.40 52.01 -42.63
C ALA A 634 -5.60 52.75 -43.72
N ASN A 635 -4.29 52.50 -43.83
CA ASN A 635 -3.50 52.66 -45.06
C ASN A 635 -2.01 52.32 -44.91
N THR A 636 -1.69 51.20 -44.28
CA THR A 636 -0.40 50.53 -44.53
C THR A 636 -0.66 49.05 -44.72
N THR A 637 -0.17 48.50 -45.83
CA THR A 637 0.03 47.07 -46.06
C THR A 637 1.08 46.57 -45.06
N ALA A 638 0.71 46.55 -43.79
CA ALA A 638 1.46 45.84 -42.77
C ALA A 638 1.34 44.36 -43.11
N LYS A 639 2.45 43.76 -43.58
CA LYS A 639 2.64 42.31 -43.51
C LYS A 639 2.14 41.88 -42.15
N HIS A 640 1.12 41.02 -42.13
CA HIS A 640 0.68 40.33 -40.92
C HIS A 640 1.95 39.76 -40.28
N ASN A 641 2.42 40.38 -39.18
CA ASN A 641 3.62 39.90 -38.49
C ASN A 641 3.32 38.45 -38.13
N ALA A 642 4.07 37.52 -38.72
CA ALA A 642 3.87 36.10 -38.50
C ALA A 642 3.88 35.85 -36.99
N GLU A 643 2.82 35.24 -36.45
CA GLU A 643 2.77 34.89 -35.03
C GLU A 643 3.93 33.93 -34.73
N VAL A 644 4.92 34.42 -33.97
CA VAL A 644 6.09 33.64 -33.57
C VAL A 644 5.80 33.03 -32.20
N TYR A 645 5.52 31.73 -32.18
CA TYR A 645 5.32 31.00 -30.93
C TYR A 645 6.66 30.55 -30.35
N ARG A 646 6.83 30.66 -29.04
CA ARG A 646 8.02 30.23 -28.30
C ARG A 646 7.73 28.88 -27.65
N VAL A 647 8.61 27.90 -27.89
CA VAL A 647 8.49 26.54 -27.33
C VAL A 647 9.42 26.42 -26.13
N ILE A 648 8.86 25.96 -25.01
CA ILE A 648 9.57 25.75 -23.75
C ILE A 648 9.19 24.39 -23.16
N SER A 649 10.00 23.84 -22.26
CA SER A 649 9.61 22.70 -21.44
C SER A 649 8.35 22.99 -20.62
N ILE A 650 7.47 22.00 -20.47
CA ILE A 650 6.25 22.14 -19.66
C ILE A 650 6.54 22.38 -18.18
N TYR A 651 7.69 21.92 -17.67
CA TYR A 651 8.15 22.22 -16.31
C TYR A 651 8.44 23.72 -16.12
N SER A 652 8.82 24.40 -17.20
CA SER A 652 9.16 25.82 -17.18
C SER A 652 7.95 26.72 -17.44
N LEU A 653 6.74 26.15 -17.63
CA LEU A 653 5.56 26.93 -18.00
C LEU A 653 5.20 27.98 -16.95
N ILE A 654 5.06 27.58 -15.68
CA ILE A 654 4.76 28.54 -14.60
C ILE A 654 5.88 29.56 -14.41
N PRO A 655 7.17 29.15 -14.32
CA PRO A 655 8.29 30.10 -14.32
C PRO A 655 8.28 31.07 -15.51
N ALA A 656 7.86 30.65 -16.71
CA ALA A 656 7.85 31.53 -17.89
C ALA A 656 6.83 32.67 -17.79
N LEU A 657 5.74 32.44 -17.05
CA LEU A 657 4.69 33.42 -16.84
C LEU A 657 5.05 34.44 -15.74
N VAL A 658 5.94 34.07 -14.81
CA VAL A 658 6.30 34.88 -13.64
C VAL A 658 7.70 35.52 -13.78
N TRP A 659 8.69 34.74 -14.20
CA TRP A 659 10.10 35.12 -14.32
C TRP A 659 10.73 34.62 -15.64
N PRO A 660 10.33 35.18 -16.79
CA PRO A 660 10.75 34.71 -18.11
C PRO A 660 12.27 34.70 -18.32
N GLN A 661 13.00 35.64 -17.71
CA GLN A 661 14.45 35.78 -17.86
C GLN A 661 15.29 34.53 -17.50
N PHE A 662 14.75 33.65 -16.64
CA PHE A 662 15.43 32.42 -16.21
C PHE A 662 14.98 31.18 -16.97
N VAL A 663 14.03 31.32 -17.91
CA VAL A 663 13.48 30.19 -18.64
C VAL A 663 14.23 29.98 -19.94
N PRO A 664 14.87 28.81 -20.13
CA PRO A 664 15.50 28.46 -21.39
C PRO A 664 14.45 28.27 -22.49
N LEU A 665 14.79 28.73 -23.69
CA LEU A 665 13.99 28.60 -24.88
C LEU A 665 14.45 27.40 -25.70
N ASP A 666 13.57 26.42 -25.88
CA ASP A 666 13.88 25.20 -26.65
C ASP A 666 13.79 25.44 -28.17
N GLY A 667 12.87 26.31 -28.60
CA GLY A 667 12.70 26.60 -30.02
C GLY A 667 11.68 27.69 -30.32
N LYS A 668 11.54 28.00 -31.61
CA LYS A 668 10.48 28.88 -32.13
C LYS A 668 9.69 28.17 -33.21
N ILE A 669 8.40 28.46 -33.27
CA ILE A 669 7.54 28.06 -34.39
C ILE A 669 7.26 29.31 -35.21
N GLU A 670 7.72 29.29 -36.46
CA GLU A 670 7.52 30.35 -37.44
C GLU A 670 6.96 29.70 -38.71
N HIS A 671 5.79 30.14 -39.19
CA HIS A 671 5.15 29.58 -40.39
C HIS A 671 5.02 28.05 -40.37
N HIS A 672 4.57 27.49 -39.24
CA HIS A 672 4.45 26.03 -39.01
C HIS A 672 5.77 25.24 -39.09
N GLN A 673 6.93 25.88 -38.95
CA GLN A 673 8.23 25.20 -38.90
C GLN A 673 8.89 25.39 -37.54
N PHE A 674 9.39 24.29 -36.97
CA PHE A 674 10.19 24.34 -35.75
C PHE A 674 11.61 24.72 -36.10
N LYS A 675 12.16 25.70 -35.38
CA LYS A 675 13.59 25.98 -35.35
C LYS A 675 14.07 25.87 -33.92
N ALA A 676 14.94 24.89 -33.66
CA ALA A 676 15.66 24.80 -32.40
C ALA A 676 16.53 26.06 -32.23
N VAL A 677 16.61 26.56 -31.00
CA VAL A 677 17.46 27.71 -30.67
C VAL A 677 18.77 27.22 -30.03
N GLU A 678 19.85 28.00 -30.15
CA GLU A 678 21.12 27.70 -29.51
C GLU A 678 20.96 27.53 -27.98
N ALA A 679 21.72 26.58 -27.43
CA ALA A 679 21.77 26.32 -26.00
C ALA A 679 22.15 27.61 -25.24
N ALA A 680 21.43 27.90 -24.16
CA ALA A 680 21.51 29.10 -23.32
C ALA A 680 20.68 30.34 -23.73
N THR A 681 19.89 30.28 -24.80
CA THR A 681 18.93 31.37 -25.08
C THR A 681 17.75 31.31 -24.10
N THR A 682 17.40 32.43 -23.47
CA THR A 682 16.24 32.53 -22.55
C THR A 682 15.08 33.36 -23.13
N LEU A 683 13.93 33.34 -22.47
CA LEU A 683 12.82 34.23 -22.82
C LEU A 683 13.18 35.70 -22.51
N ASP A 684 12.61 36.60 -23.32
CA ASP A 684 12.86 38.05 -23.23
C ASP A 684 12.32 38.62 -21.91
N ALA A 685 13.22 39.08 -21.04
CA ALA A 685 12.90 39.63 -19.73
C ALA A 685 11.96 40.86 -19.80
N ALA A 686 12.01 41.62 -20.90
CA ALA A 686 11.21 42.83 -21.06
C ALA A 686 9.74 42.53 -21.42
N LYS A 687 9.39 41.28 -21.73
CA LYS A 687 8.06 40.90 -22.21
C LYS A 687 7.34 40.02 -21.19
N ARG A 688 6.06 40.30 -21.01
CA ARG A 688 5.15 39.35 -20.35
C ARG A 688 4.72 38.30 -21.36
N PHE A 689 4.57 37.07 -20.92
CA PHE A 689 4.12 35.97 -21.76
C PHE A 689 2.78 35.45 -21.27
N ARG A 690 2.00 34.88 -22.19
CA ARG A 690 0.82 34.07 -21.86
C ARG A 690 0.94 32.70 -22.52
N HIS A 691 0.38 31.69 -21.87
CA HIS A 691 0.20 30.38 -22.47
C HIS A 691 -0.76 30.47 -23.66
N THR A 692 -0.42 29.78 -24.74
CA THR A 692 -1.26 29.63 -25.92
C THR A 692 -1.28 28.16 -26.32
N ARG A 693 -2.32 27.73 -27.05
CA ARG A 693 -2.40 26.35 -27.54
C ARG A 693 -1.27 26.00 -28.50
N GLY A 694 -0.62 27.01 -29.08
CA GLY A 694 0.40 26.83 -30.09
C GLY A 694 -0.18 26.46 -31.45
N ASP A 695 0.72 26.18 -32.38
CA ASP A 695 0.39 25.91 -33.77
C ASP A 695 0.93 24.55 -34.22
N CYS A 696 0.41 24.02 -35.31
CA CYS A 696 0.85 22.76 -35.90
C CYS A 696 2.24 22.93 -36.52
N VAL A 697 3.09 21.91 -36.40
CA VAL A 697 4.51 22.03 -36.77
C VAL A 697 4.97 20.89 -37.66
N SER A 698 5.61 21.21 -38.79
CA SER A 698 6.13 20.25 -39.76
C SER A 698 7.52 19.72 -39.44
#